data_AF-A0A5J4R7B6-F1
#
_entry.id   AF-A0A5J4R7B6-F1
#
_cell.length_a   1.000
_cell.length_b   1.000
_cell.length_c   1.000
_cell.angle_alpha   90.00
_cell.angle_beta   90.00
_cell.angle_gamma   90.00
#
_symmetry.space_group_name_H-M   'P 1'
#
loop_
_entity.id
_entity.type
_entity.pdbx_description
1 polymer ?
#
loop_
_entity_poly.entity_id
_entity_poly.type
_entity_poly.pdbx_seq_one_letter_code
_entity_poly.pdbx_strand_id
1 'polypeptide(L)'
;MKTKFKYVLLLLTLLGITACEENNPVVASLDKSEISFGAEGGTNVVTINGAEIIGATTDQSWCSAAVADKIVTVSVGANLTSDERTTSITISVKGSTPLSVSVTQKKSTFAVSESNLEFGGRDESKTIEITNTAGEKYDVSIPEKDKKWLSYTIGKSSLMFSSLIFTVKESDTLYRETIVTLISGERKFEILVRQIMIEGEYILFYENGYPNDLVYDTEYPIEDNWNPTYQSYQRKVTLRPGKKSGTYVIRENLPANVDSLVFTYKDEKLSIEMGQQVGKATTHLGQQYDLSVRLRNIETQVDYPLDNPISQDAPLVIKEGATLDFIFGKASNDAVVITGTGGKLHTLKNIKLLAGTREYEEIKEQNLGTLDPKQPSSRMPTRVDGYVLYWNDEFNGTGSPDSGKWNFERGFTRNEELQWYQTDNATCGEGVLTIAGRKERVPNPNYEAGSSDWKRNRQYAEYTSSSMTTSGGKMHFKFGRIEVRAKIPTAKGAWPAIWTLGEWWEWPTNGEIDILEYYISGGVPKILINWAWGSNTRWSGQWNSWSRPLSDFTKDDPEWTSKFHTWMMDWESDKMSIYIDGVCWREVANTMTNPASFGSDQCTGQNPFYNYHYVLLNLALGANGGDPSGSTFPMKYEIDYVRVYQKK
;
A
#
# COMPACT_ATOMS: atom_id res chain seq x y z
N MET A 1 26.83 15.04 -84.83
CA MET A 1 27.21 16.20 -83.99
C MET A 1 28.70 16.11 -83.65
N LYS A 2 29.28 17.20 -83.11
CA LYS A 2 30.68 17.42 -82.62
C LYS A 2 31.46 16.13 -82.25
N THR A 3 32.68 15.80 -82.77
CA THR A 3 34.04 16.42 -82.61
C THR A 3 34.49 16.60 -81.15
N LYS A 4 35.71 16.33 -80.66
CA LYS A 4 37.07 15.90 -81.14
C LYS A 4 37.91 15.54 -79.85
N PHE A 5 39.14 15.02 -79.77
CA PHE A 5 40.23 14.59 -80.70
C PHE A 5 41.26 13.66 -79.95
N LYS A 6 42.20 13.03 -80.71
CA LYS A 6 43.63 12.68 -80.45
C LYS A 6 44.16 12.35 -79.03
N TYR A 7 44.81 11.20 -78.78
CA TYR A 7 46.15 10.70 -79.22
C TYR A 7 47.38 11.44 -78.63
N VAL A 8 48.19 10.73 -77.80
CA VAL A 8 49.68 10.78 -77.75
C VAL A 8 50.21 9.37 -77.39
N LEU A 9 51.43 9.04 -77.84
CA LEU A 9 52.19 7.79 -77.68
C LEU A 9 53.58 8.13 -77.13
N LEU A 10 54.19 7.34 -76.24
CA LEU A 10 55.66 7.30 -76.11
C LEU A 10 56.24 5.98 -75.52
N LEU A 11 57.56 5.86 -75.62
CA LEU A 11 58.43 4.67 -75.54
C LEU A 11 58.50 3.99 -74.15
N LEU A 12 58.85 2.70 -73.95
CA LEU A 12 59.81 1.74 -74.56
C LEU A 12 61.22 1.78 -73.91
N THR A 13 61.77 0.58 -73.64
CA THR A 13 63.09 0.19 -73.06
C THR A 13 63.19 0.07 -71.52
N LEU A 14 64.04 -0.81 -70.94
CA LEU A 14 64.41 -2.21 -71.25
C LEU A 14 65.18 -2.79 -70.03
N LEU A 15 65.20 -4.11 -69.85
CA LEU A 15 66.14 -4.90 -69.00
C LEU A 15 66.25 -4.60 -67.49
N GLY A 16 65.87 -5.60 -66.68
CA GLY A 16 66.83 -6.16 -65.72
C GLY A 16 66.64 -5.85 -64.23
N ILE A 17 65.71 -6.56 -63.57
CA ILE A 17 65.86 -6.98 -62.16
C ILE A 17 65.47 -8.47 -62.07
N THR A 18 66.02 -9.13 -61.06
CA THR A 18 65.93 -10.55 -60.72
C THR A 18 64.55 -11.18 -60.85
N ALA A 19 64.53 -12.50 -61.06
CA ALA A 19 63.39 -13.31 -60.63
C ALA A 19 63.22 -13.16 -59.12
N CYS A 20 62.27 -12.34 -58.70
CA CYS A 20 61.60 -12.59 -57.43
C CYS A 20 60.90 -13.94 -57.56
N GLU A 21 61.01 -14.77 -56.53
CA GLU A 21 60.03 -15.84 -56.32
C GLU A 21 58.64 -15.20 -56.32
N GLU A 22 57.65 -15.88 -56.91
CA GLU A 22 56.26 -15.58 -56.61
C GLU A 22 55.99 -15.96 -55.15
N ASN A 23 56.34 -15.04 -54.26
CA ASN A 23 55.77 -14.91 -52.93
C ASN A 23 54.27 -14.65 -53.10
N ASN A 24 53.53 -15.71 -53.46
CA ASN A 24 52.10 -15.81 -53.23
C ASN A 24 51.90 -15.38 -51.78
N PRO A 25 51.26 -14.23 -51.52
CA PRO A 25 51.18 -13.69 -50.17
C PRO A 25 50.53 -14.74 -49.29
N VAL A 26 51.07 -14.98 -48.10
CA VAL A 26 50.60 -16.06 -47.24
C VAL A 26 49.18 -15.72 -46.78
N VAL A 27 48.18 -16.25 -47.51
CA VAL A 27 46.75 -15.97 -47.30
C VAL A 27 46.28 -16.72 -46.06
N ALA A 28 46.65 -16.15 -44.92
CA ALA A 28 46.16 -16.54 -43.62
C ALA A 28 44.64 -16.42 -43.60
N SER A 29 43.95 -17.50 -43.24
CA SER A 29 42.49 -17.56 -43.22
C SER A 29 42.01 -18.25 -41.95
N LEU A 30 40.95 -17.68 -41.36
CA LEU A 30 40.27 -18.26 -40.20
C LEU A 30 39.31 -19.36 -40.67
N ASP A 31 39.15 -20.42 -39.86
CA ASP A 31 38.01 -21.33 -40.00
C ASP A 31 36.67 -20.65 -39.61
N LYS A 32 36.72 -19.65 -38.72
CA LYS A 32 35.60 -18.77 -38.35
C LYS A 32 36.08 -17.39 -37.87
N SER A 33 35.41 -16.34 -38.31
CA SER A 33 35.65 -14.95 -37.88
C SER A 33 34.90 -14.55 -36.61
N GLU A 34 33.99 -15.39 -36.13
CA GLU A 34 33.13 -15.11 -34.99
C GLU A 34 32.97 -16.36 -34.11
N ILE A 35 32.97 -16.16 -32.79
CA ILE A 35 32.64 -17.19 -31.80
C ILE A 35 31.71 -16.64 -30.72
N SER A 36 30.75 -17.47 -30.31
CA SER A 36 29.80 -17.14 -29.25
C SER A 36 29.94 -18.07 -28.06
N PHE A 37 29.74 -17.52 -26.86
CA PHE A 37 29.78 -18.23 -25.59
C PHE A 37 28.45 -18.08 -24.83
N GLY A 38 28.12 -19.10 -24.04
CA GLY A 38 27.06 -19.02 -23.04
C GLY A 38 27.46 -18.13 -21.84
N ALA A 39 26.50 -17.83 -20.97
CA ALA A 39 26.74 -16.98 -19.81
C ALA A 39 27.64 -17.65 -18.75
N GLU A 40 27.73 -18.97 -18.77
CA GLU A 40 28.66 -19.83 -18.04
C GLU A 40 30.12 -19.73 -18.54
N GLY A 41 30.32 -19.26 -19.78
CA GLY A 41 31.63 -19.13 -20.41
C GLY A 41 32.18 -20.46 -20.93
N GLY A 42 33.47 -20.73 -20.68
CA GLY A 42 34.17 -21.94 -21.13
C GLY A 42 35.18 -21.65 -22.24
N THR A 43 35.44 -22.65 -23.10
CA THR A 43 36.48 -22.59 -24.14
C THR A 43 35.93 -22.84 -25.56
N ASN A 44 36.51 -22.18 -26.56
CA ASN A 44 36.21 -22.35 -27.98
C ASN A 44 37.52 -22.19 -28.77
N VAL A 45 37.60 -22.79 -29.96
CA VAL A 45 38.87 -23.06 -30.64
C VAL A 45 38.82 -22.57 -32.08
N VAL A 46 39.71 -21.65 -32.47
CA VAL A 46 39.82 -21.09 -33.83
C VAL A 46 41.08 -21.64 -34.51
N THR A 47 40.96 -22.03 -35.78
CA THR A 47 42.05 -22.63 -36.56
C THR A 47 42.51 -21.67 -37.65
N ILE A 48 43.82 -21.48 -37.80
CA ILE A 48 44.43 -20.60 -38.79
C ILE A 48 45.06 -21.43 -39.91
N ASN A 49 44.48 -21.29 -41.11
CA ASN A 49 44.94 -21.95 -42.31
C ASN A 49 45.98 -21.10 -43.04
N GLY A 50 46.84 -21.76 -43.82
CA GLY A 50 47.88 -21.13 -44.65
C GLY A 50 49.15 -20.67 -43.93
N ALA A 51 49.10 -20.30 -42.64
CA ALA A 51 50.16 -19.51 -42.00
C ALA A 51 50.64 -20.03 -40.61
N GLU A 52 51.61 -19.31 -40.03
CA GLU A 52 52.19 -19.50 -38.69
C GLU A 52 51.75 -18.36 -37.76
N ILE A 53 51.27 -18.68 -36.57
CA ILE A 53 50.77 -17.69 -35.59
C ILE A 53 51.93 -17.16 -34.75
N ILE A 54 52.03 -15.83 -34.63
CA ILE A 54 53.05 -15.15 -33.78
C ILE A 54 52.48 -14.85 -32.39
N GLY A 55 51.17 -14.61 -32.28
CA GLY A 55 50.48 -14.39 -31.00
C GLY A 55 49.00 -14.08 -31.17
N ALA A 56 48.26 -14.11 -30.07
CA ALA A 56 46.86 -13.68 -30.01
C ALA A 56 46.65 -12.80 -28.77
N THR A 57 45.94 -11.68 -28.91
CA THR A 57 45.69 -10.71 -27.82
C THR A 57 44.25 -10.22 -27.80
N THR A 58 43.77 -9.83 -26.63
CA THR A 58 42.50 -9.14 -26.39
C THR A 58 42.72 -8.03 -25.36
N ASP A 59 41.90 -6.99 -25.42
CA ASP A 59 41.89 -5.84 -24.52
C ASP A 59 41.07 -6.08 -23.24
N GLN A 60 40.22 -7.11 -23.22
CA GLN A 60 39.22 -7.34 -22.17
C GLN A 60 39.64 -8.43 -21.18
N SER A 61 39.68 -8.09 -19.88
CA SER A 61 40.10 -8.98 -18.79
C SER A 61 39.20 -10.21 -18.55
N TRP A 62 38.00 -10.25 -19.12
CA TRP A 62 37.09 -11.40 -19.06
C TRP A 62 37.33 -12.44 -20.17
N CYS A 63 38.18 -12.11 -21.15
CA CYS A 63 38.52 -12.93 -22.29
C CYS A 63 40.02 -13.26 -22.28
N SER A 64 40.40 -14.40 -22.85
CA SER A 64 41.80 -14.82 -22.97
C SER A 64 42.02 -15.68 -24.19
N ALA A 65 43.23 -15.63 -24.76
CA ALA A 65 43.62 -16.37 -25.95
C ALA A 65 44.98 -17.05 -25.73
N ALA A 66 45.05 -18.36 -25.98
CA ALA A 66 46.27 -19.15 -25.93
C ALA A 66 46.57 -19.75 -27.30
N VAL A 67 47.83 -19.69 -27.74
CA VAL A 67 48.27 -20.18 -29.05
C VAL A 67 48.99 -21.52 -28.91
N ALA A 68 48.64 -22.49 -29.74
CA ALA A 68 49.38 -23.74 -29.94
C ALA A 68 49.37 -24.11 -31.44
N ASP A 69 50.55 -24.21 -32.06
CA ASP A 69 50.74 -24.42 -33.51
C ASP A 69 49.89 -23.49 -34.40
N LYS A 70 48.77 -24.00 -34.93
CA LYS A 70 47.81 -23.29 -35.81
C LYS A 70 46.46 -23.03 -35.14
N ILE A 71 46.41 -23.19 -33.82
CA ILE A 71 45.18 -23.18 -33.03
C ILE A 71 45.24 -22.05 -32.01
N VAL A 72 44.18 -21.25 -31.95
CA VAL A 72 43.92 -20.29 -30.87
C VAL A 72 42.79 -20.84 -30.01
N THR A 73 43.12 -21.24 -28.78
CA THR A 73 42.13 -21.58 -27.76
C THR A 73 41.70 -20.30 -27.06
N VAL A 74 40.45 -19.90 -27.27
CA VAL A 74 39.81 -18.77 -26.62
C VAL A 74 39.09 -19.26 -25.37
N SER A 75 39.32 -18.62 -24.23
CA SER A 75 38.67 -18.97 -22.96
C SER A 75 38.06 -17.72 -22.32
N VAL A 76 36.81 -17.81 -21.88
CA VAL A 76 36.09 -16.72 -21.21
C VAL A 76 35.51 -17.21 -19.87
N GLY A 77 35.55 -16.36 -18.85
CA GLY A 77 34.90 -16.64 -17.57
C GLY A 77 33.38 -16.48 -17.64
N ALA A 78 32.67 -16.80 -16.57
CA ALA A 78 31.23 -16.53 -16.46
C ALA A 78 30.92 -15.03 -16.64
N ASN A 79 29.76 -14.71 -17.22
CA ASN A 79 29.30 -13.34 -17.43
C ASN A 79 28.27 -12.93 -16.38
N LEU A 80 28.73 -12.47 -15.22
CA LEU A 80 27.86 -12.11 -14.09
C LEU A 80 27.08 -10.80 -14.28
N THR A 81 27.23 -10.09 -15.40
CA THR A 81 26.44 -8.89 -15.69
C THR A 81 25.07 -9.22 -16.28
N SER A 82 24.20 -8.21 -16.28
CA SER A 82 22.88 -8.19 -16.94
C SER A 82 22.93 -8.11 -18.46
N ASP A 83 24.12 -7.91 -19.04
CA ASP A 83 24.29 -7.44 -20.41
C ASP A 83 25.18 -8.38 -21.23
N GLU A 84 24.92 -8.44 -22.53
CA GLU A 84 25.77 -9.18 -23.47
C GLU A 84 27.09 -8.41 -23.66
N ARG A 85 28.21 -9.13 -23.64
CA ARG A 85 29.56 -8.53 -23.75
C ARG A 85 30.29 -9.01 -24.99
N THR A 86 30.98 -8.10 -25.65
CA THR A 86 31.69 -8.33 -26.92
C THR A 86 33.13 -7.81 -26.85
N THR A 87 34.08 -8.56 -27.40
CA THR A 87 35.47 -8.12 -27.64
C THR A 87 35.92 -8.63 -29.02
N SER A 88 37.14 -8.28 -29.43
CA SER A 88 37.81 -8.88 -30.57
C SER A 88 39.19 -9.40 -30.17
N ILE A 89 39.54 -10.59 -30.63
CA ILE A 89 40.89 -11.14 -30.49
C ILE A 89 41.67 -10.82 -31.75
N THR A 90 42.77 -10.08 -31.59
CA THR A 90 43.73 -9.82 -32.66
C THR A 90 44.73 -10.97 -32.73
N ILE A 91 44.78 -11.66 -33.85
CA ILE A 91 45.69 -12.78 -34.12
C ILE A 91 46.80 -12.26 -35.04
N SER A 92 48.01 -12.14 -34.51
CA SER A 92 49.20 -11.75 -35.26
C SER A 92 49.76 -12.94 -36.02
N VAL A 93 49.91 -12.80 -37.34
CA VAL A 93 50.28 -13.89 -38.25
C VAL A 93 51.52 -13.55 -39.07
N LYS A 94 52.42 -14.52 -39.25
CA LYS A 94 53.71 -14.34 -39.91
C LYS A 94 53.54 -14.08 -41.41
N GLY A 95 54.03 -12.92 -41.87
CA GLY A 95 54.00 -12.52 -43.28
C GLY A 95 52.61 -12.12 -43.81
N SER A 96 51.63 -11.88 -42.94
CA SER A 96 50.26 -11.51 -43.30
C SER A 96 49.74 -10.37 -42.42
N THR A 97 48.65 -9.73 -42.84
CA THR A 97 47.93 -8.77 -41.98
C THR A 97 47.30 -9.49 -40.78
N PRO A 98 47.28 -8.91 -39.56
CA PRO A 98 46.61 -9.51 -38.42
C PRO A 98 45.14 -9.82 -38.71
N LEU A 99 44.68 -10.97 -38.23
CA LEU A 99 43.29 -11.42 -38.36
C LEU A 99 42.52 -11.05 -37.08
N SER A 100 41.22 -10.77 -37.20
CA SER A 100 40.35 -10.47 -36.06
C SER A 100 39.28 -11.55 -35.90
N VAL A 101 39.06 -11.99 -34.66
CA VAL A 101 37.93 -12.85 -34.28
C VAL A 101 37.01 -12.08 -33.35
N SER A 102 35.74 -11.91 -33.73
CA SER A 102 34.71 -11.37 -32.84
C SER A 102 34.35 -12.40 -31.77
N VAL A 103 34.29 -11.97 -30.52
CA VAL A 103 33.95 -12.82 -29.37
C VAL A 103 32.75 -12.22 -28.63
N THR A 104 31.61 -12.90 -28.70
CA THR A 104 30.37 -12.50 -28.02
C THR A 104 30.05 -13.46 -26.89
N GLN A 105 29.70 -12.95 -25.71
CA GLN A 105 29.22 -13.75 -24.59
C GLN A 105 27.90 -13.23 -24.04
N LYS A 106 26.89 -14.11 -24.03
CA LYS A 106 25.53 -13.81 -23.59
C LYS A 106 25.48 -13.31 -22.14
N LYS A 107 24.48 -12.48 -21.84
CA LYS A 107 24.14 -12.08 -20.46
C LYS A 107 23.75 -13.27 -19.58
N SER A 108 24.05 -13.18 -18.29
CA SER A 108 23.49 -14.13 -17.32
C SER A 108 22.06 -13.77 -16.90
N THR A 109 21.36 -14.78 -16.40
CA THR A 109 20.11 -14.65 -15.65
C THR A 109 20.35 -15.27 -14.28
N PHE A 110 20.03 -14.54 -13.22
CA PHE A 110 19.90 -15.06 -11.85
C PHE A 110 18.51 -14.71 -11.35
N ALA A 111 17.61 -15.70 -11.34
CA ALA A 111 16.17 -15.50 -11.12
C ALA A 111 15.53 -16.70 -10.43
N VAL A 112 14.35 -16.47 -9.85
CA VAL A 112 13.52 -17.48 -9.17
C VAL A 112 12.15 -17.59 -9.84
N SER A 113 11.48 -18.74 -9.72
CA SER A 113 10.11 -18.93 -10.24
C SER A 113 9.03 -18.20 -9.44
N GLU A 114 9.24 -17.99 -8.14
CA GLU A 114 8.28 -17.40 -7.20
C GLU A 114 9.05 -16.65 -6.10
N SER A 115 8.76 -15.36 -5.90
CA SER A 115 9.47 -14.47 -4.96
C SER A 115 8.67 -14.11 -3.70
N ASN A 116 7.44 -14.60 -3.58
CA ASN A 116 6.58 -14.43 -2.41
C ASN A 116 5.93 -15.77 -2.05
N LEU A 117 6.40 -16.43 -1.00
CA LEU A 117 5.98 -17.77 -0.61
C LEU A 117 5.05 -17.73 0.60
N GLU A 118 3.76 -17.97 0.37
CA GLU A 118 2.76 -18.09 1.43
C GLU A 118 2.58 -19.54 1.89
N PHE A 119 2.57 -19.76 3.20
CA PHE A 119 2.35 -21.06 3.82
C PHE A 119 1.19 -21.02 4.83
N GLY A 120 0.46 -22.13 4.97
CA GLY A 120 -0.54 -22.29 6.01
C GLY A 120 0.07 -22.53 7.40
N GLY A 121 -0.76 -22.51 8.45
CA GLY A 121 -0.31 -22.60 9.83
C GLY A 121 0.24 -23.96 10.29
N ARG A 122 0.18 -25.00 9.45
CA ARG A 122 0.72 -26.35 9.72
C ARG A 122 2.15 -26.50 9.17
N ASP A 123 2.79 -27.63 9.41
CA ASP A 123 3.98 -28.06 8.65
C ASP A 123 3.66 -28.11 7.14
N GLU A 124 4.49 -27.46 6.32
CA GLU A 124 4.31 -27.40 4.87
C GLU A 124 5.66 -27.20 4.15
N SER A 125 5.79 -27.71 2.92
CA SER A 125 6.96 -27.48 2.07
C SER A 125 6.54 -26.99 0.68
N LYS A 126 7.25 -25.99 0.17
CA LYS A 126 7.08 -25.44 -1.19
C LYS A 126 8.40 -25.45 -1.94
N THR A 127 8.33 -25.73 -3.24
CA THR A 127 9.50 -25.79 -4.12
C THR A 127 9.46 -24.64 -5.11
N ILE A 128 10.57 -23.90 -5.21
CA ILE A 128 10.80 -22.92 -6.28
C ILE A 128 11.96 -23.37 -7.17
N GLU A 129 11.90 -23.01 -8.44
CA GLU A 129 13.00 -23.24 -9.38
C GLU A 129 13.89 -21.99 -9.47
N ILE A 130 15.21 -22.20 -9.41
CA ILE A 130 16.24 -21.17 -9.52
C ILE A 130 16.92 -21.33 -10.88
N THR A 131 16.97 -20.25 -11.65
CA THR A 131 17.75 -20.16 -12.89
C THR A 131 18.99 -19.33 -12.64
N ASN A 132 20.19 -19.92 -12.78
CA ASN A 132 21.48 -19.25 -12.74
C ASN A 132 22.32 -19.60 -13.97
N THR A 133 22.07 -18.96 -15.11
CA THR A 133 22.76 -19.32 -16.37
C THR A 133 24.27 -19.03 -16.37
N ALA A 134 24.79 -18.37 -15.34
CA ALA A 134 26.22 -18.17 -15.14
C ALA A 134 26.98 -19.43 -14.69
N GLY A 135 26.31 -20.53 -14.32
CA GLY A 135 26.98 -21.75 -13.82
C GLY A 135 27.50 -21.66 -12.38
N GLU A 136 27.50 -20.45 -11.80
CA GLU A 136 28.08 -20.17 -10.49
C GLU A 136 27.29 -20.75 -9.32
N LYS A 137 27.99 -20.91 -8.19
CA LYS A 137 27.34 -21.22 -6.91
C LYS A 137 26.51 -20.04 -6.40
N TYR A 138 25.58 -20.34 -5.50
CA TYR A 138 24.86 -19.36 -4.73
C TYR A 138 24.64 -19.84 -3.29
N ASP A 139 24.60 -18.90 -2.37
CA ASP A 139 24.26 -19.12 -0.96
C ASP A 139 22.81 -18.72 -0.67
N VAL A 140 22.20 -19.31 0.35
CA VAL A 140 20.83 -19.01 0.82
C VAL A 140 20.90 -18.55 2.27
N SER A 141 20.59 -17.28 2.51
CA SER A 141 20.62 -16.64 3.83
C SER A 141 19.22 -16.51 4.42
N ILE A 142 18.98 -17.19 5.56
CA ILE A 142 17.80 -17.01 6.41
C ILE A 142 18.23 -16.28 7.68
N PRO A 143 17.55 -15.20 8.12
CA PRO A 143 17.85 -14.51 9.38
C PRO A 143 17.82 -15.44 10.59
N GLU A 144 18.77 -15.28 11.52
CA GLU A 144 18.97 -16.22 12.65
C GLU A 144 17.71 -16.43 13.50
N LYS A 145 16.95 -15.36 13.73
CA LYS A 145 15.67 -15.36 14.47
C LYS A 145 14.60 -16.29 13.86
N ASP A 146 14.71 -16.62 12.58
CA ASP A 146 13.69 -17.32 11.79
C ASP A 146 14.04 -18.78 11.49
N LYS A 147 15.32 -19.17 11.59
CA LYS A 147 15.80 -20.56 11.42
C LYS A 147 15.12 -21.57 12.38
N LYS A 148 14.48 -21.09 13.44
CA LYS A 148 13.65 -21.91 14.34
C LYS A 148 12.41 -22.50 13.65
N TRP A 149 11.83 -21.77 12.70
CA TRP A 149 10.53 -22.04 12.05
C TRP A 149 10.61 -22.25 10.54
N LEU A 150 11.59 -21.64 9.86
CA LEU A 150 11.84 -21.78 8.42
C LEU A 150 13.18 -22.49 8.17
N SER A 151 13.17 -23.46 7.27
CA SER A 151 14.37 -24.11 6.73
C SER A 151 14.30 -24.25 5.22
N TYR A 152 15.40 -24.67 4.59
CA TYR A 152 15.46 -25.00 3.16
C TYR A 152 16.29 -26.25 2.91
N THR A 153 16.06 -26.91 1.78
CA THR A 153 16.97 -27.88 1.17
C THR A 153 17.13 -27.62 -0.33
N ILE A 154 18.31 -27.92 -0.88
CA ILE A 154 18.53 -27.90 -2.33
C ILE A 154 18.10 -29.27 -2.86
N GLY A 155 17.14 -29.27 -3.79
CA GLY A 155 16.59 -30.48 -4.40
C GLY A 155 17.36 -30.92 -5.65
N LYS A 156 16.67 -31.04 -6.79
CA LYS A 156 17.33 -31.31 -8.08
C LYS A 156 18.25 -30.13 -8.43
N SER A 157 19.42 -30.42 -8.98
CA SER A 157 20.39 -29.40 -9.34
C SER A 157 21.19 -29.78 -10.58
N SER A 158 21.60 -28.76 -11.32
CA SER A 158 22.43 -28.77 -12.53
C SER A 158 23.23 -27.46 -12.55
N LEU A 159 24.13 -27.28 -13.53
CA LEU A 159 24.92 -26.04 -13.65
C LEU A 159 24.05 -24.78 -13.72
N MET A 160 22.91 -24.81 -14.42
CA MET A 160 22.09 -23.61 -14.68
C MET A 160 20.74 -23.58 -13.97
N PHE A 161 20.26 -24.72 -13.47
CA PHE A 161 18.93 -24.87 -12.89
C PHE A 161 18.98 -25.69 -11.60
N SER A 162 18.34 -25.22 -10.55
CA SER A 162 18.22 -25.96 -9.29
C SER A 162 16.95 -25.60 -8.52
N SER A 163 16.33 -26.58 -7.88
CA SER A 163 15.12 -26.38 -7.08
C SER A 163 15.46 -26.09 -5.61
N LEU A 164 14.93 -25.02 -5.01
CA LEU A 164 14.95 -24.81 -3.55
C LEU A 164 13.62 -25.25 -2.94
N ILE A 165 13.68 -26.16 -1.97
CA ILE A 165 12.53 -26.61 -1.19
C ILE A 165 12.57 -25.88 0.16
N PHE A 166 11.69 -24.90 0.34
CA PHE A 166 11.46 -24.24 1.62
C PHE A 166 10.48 -25.05 2.46
N THR A 167 10.78 -25.23 3.75
CA THR A 167 9.93 -25.95 4.70
C THR A 167 9.65 -25.06 5.90
N VAL A 168 8.38 -24.86 6.21
CA VAL A 168 7.94 -24.26 7.48
C VAL A 168 7.51 -25.33 8.46
N LYS A 169 7.69 -25.04 9.76
CA LYS A 169 7.03 -25.76 10.85
C LYS A 169 5.67 -25.15 11.16
N GLU A 170 4.82 -25.89 11.86
CA GLU A 170 3.59 -25.42 12.48
C GLU A 170 3.77 -24.10 13.28
N SER A 171 2.71 -23.29 13.31
CA SER A 171 2.72 -21.92 13.84
C SER A 171 1.70 -21.74 14.95
N ASP A 172 2.21 -21.56 16.17
CA ASP A 172 1.49 -21.01 17.33
C ASP A 172 1.12 -19.52 17.14
N THR A 173 1.96 -18.80 16.39
CA THR A 173 1.74 -17.40 16.01
C THR A 173 0.79 -17.26 14.82
N LEU A 174 -0.16 -16.32 14.89
CA LEU A 174 -1.12 -16.05 13.81
C LEU A 174 -0.47 -15.65 12.48
N TYR A 175 0.57 -14.83 12.51
CA TYR A 175 1.28 -14.34 11.32
C TYR A 175 2.78 -14.26 11.60
N ARG A 176 3.61 -14.73 10.67
CA ARG A 176 5.05 -14.48 10.65
C ARG A 176 5.57 -14.30 9.24
N GLU A 177 6.53 -13.40 9.07
CA GLU A 177 7.18 -13.11 7.79
C GLU A 177 8.70 -12.99 7.96
N THR A 178 9.43 -13.31 6.91
CA THR A 178 10.86 -13.04 6.80
C THR A 178 11.29 -12.85 5.35
N ILE A 179 12.48 -12.29 5.13
CA ILE A 179 13.11 -12.18 3.81
C ILE A 179 14.29 -13.14 3.77
N VAL A 180 14.28 -14.03 2.78
CA VAL A 180 15.41 -14.91 2.47
C VAL A 180 16.21 -14.31 1.33
N THR A 181 17.52 -14.15 1.50
CA THR A 181 18.40 -13.61 0.45
C THR A 181 19.17 -14.73 -0.24
N LEU A 182 19.04 -14.84 -1.55
CA LEU A 182 19.95 -15.62 -2.41
C LEU A 182 21.13 -14.74 -2.84
N ILE A 183 22.35 -15.26 -2.80
CA ILE A 183 23.58 -14.50 -3.10
C ILE A 183 24.44 -15.29 -4.09
N SER A 184 24.78 -14.70 -5.25
CA SER A 184 25.65 -15.34 -6.25
C SER A 184 26.65 -14.34 -6.82
N GLY A 185 27.83 -14.29 -6.20
CA GLY A 185 28.78 -13.19 -6.37
C GLY A 185 28.22 -11.90 -5.77
N GLU A 186 28.29 -10.80 -6.51
CA GLU A 186 27.70 -9.52 -6.12
C GLU A 186 26.17 -9.49 -6.28
N ARG A 187 25.60 -10.43 -7.06
CA ARG A 187 24.17 -10.50 -7.36
C ARG A 187 23.39 -11.00 -6.14
N LYS A 188 22.32 -10.30 -5.78
CA LYS A 188 21.39 -10.68 -4.71
C LYS A 188 19.97 -10.79 -5.24
N PHE A 189 19.21 -11.73 -4.71
CA PHE A 189 17.77 -11.85 -4.95
C PHE A 189 17.05 -12.06 -3.60
N GLU A 190 15.92 -11.40 -3.40
CA GLU A 190 15.15 -11.48 -2.15
C GLU A 190 13.83 -12.22 -2.36
N ILE A 191 13.53 -13.16 -1.46
CA ILE A 191 12.29 -13.93 -1.44
C ILE A 191 11.57 -13.58 -0.14
N LEU A 192 10.36 -13.03 -0.25
CA LEU A 192 9.46 -12.87 0.89
C LEU A 192 8.85 -14.23 1.25
N VAL A 193 8.89 -14.60 2.53
CA VAL A 193 8.30 -15.84 3.04
C VAL A 193 7.33 -15.49 4.15
N ARG A 194 6.08 -15.93 4.04
CA ARG A 194 4.96 -15.67 4.95
C ARG A 194 4.36 -16.98 5.45
N GLN A 195 3.99 -17.05 6.72
CA GLN A 195 3.20 -18.17 7.26
C GLN A 195 2.05 -17.68 8.13
N ILE A 196 0.86 -18.25 7.92
CA ILE A 196 -0.40 -17.70 8.43
C ILE A 196 -1.31 -18.78 9.03
N MET A 197 -1.66 -18.59 10.30
CA MET A 197 -2.47 -19.46 11.14
C MET A 197 -3.79 -18.78 11.49
N ILE A 198 -4.87 -19.08 10.75
CA ILE A 198 -6.20 -18.46 10.94
C ILE A 198 -7.16 -19.27 11.82
N GLU A 199 -6.68 -19.95 12.87
CA GLU A 199 -7.59 -20.53 13.87
C GLU A 199 -8.32 -19.42 14.63
N GLY A 200 -9.65 -19.55 14.80
CA GLY A 200 -10.38 -18.59 15.62
C GLY A 200 -11.88 -18.75 15.67
N GLU A 201 -12.52 -17.94 16.52
CA GLU A 201 -13.97 -17.80 16.59
C GLU A 201 -14.48 -16.67 15.68
N TYR A 202 -15.50 -16.99 14.89
CA TYR A 202 -16.11 -16.16 13.85
C TYR A 202 -17.64 -16.14 14.05
N ILE A 203 -18.34 -15.24 13.34
CA ILE A 203 -19.81 -15.25 13.25
C ILE A 203 -20.20 -15.79 11.88
N LEU A 204 -20.90 -16.92 11.88
CA LEU A 204 -21.62 -17.46 10.73
C LEU A 204 -23.01 -16.81 10.69
N PHE A 205 -23.25 -15.98 9.70
CA PHE A 205 -24.58 -15.57 9.29
C PHE A 205 -25.16 -16.69 8.41
N TYR A 206 -26.45 -16.99 8.52
CA TYR A 206 -27.17 -17.74 7.49
C TYR A 206 -28.66 -17.42 7.50
N GLU A 207 -29.28 -17.24 6.33
CA GLU A 207 -30.74 -17.18 6.23
C GLU A 207 -31.32 -18.58 5.98
N ASN A 208 -32.45 -18.89 6.60
CA ASN A 208 -33.17 -20.15 6.43
C ASN A 208 -34.64 -19.88 6.02
N GLY A 209 -35.19 -20.73 5.14
CA GLY A 209 -36.59 -20.67 4.73
C GLY A 209 -37.58 -21.16 5.80
N TYR A 210 -37.09 -21.83 6.85
CA TYR A 210 -37.89 -22.38 7.95
C TYR A 210 -37.34 -21.95 9.33
N PRO A 211 -38.19 -21.65 10.33
CA PRO A 211 -37.74 -21.49 11.70
C PRO A 211 -37.21 -22.82 12.26
N ASN A 212 -35.99 -22.84 12.76
CA ASN A 212 -35.33 -24.07 13.26
C ASN A 212 -35.97 -24.66 14.54
N ASP A 213 -36.91 -23.93 15.17
CA ASP A 213 -37.57 -24.29 16.43
C ASP A 213 -39.07 -24.58 16.28
N LEU A 214 -39.57 -24.80 15.04
CA LEU A 214 -40.93 -25.31 14.85
C LEU A 214 -41.03 -26.78 15.29
N VAL A 215 -41.38 -26.95 16.57
CA VAL A 215 -42.35 -27.99 16.96
C VAL A 215 -43.52 -27.91 15.99
N TYR A 216 -43.88 -29.03 15.36
CA TYR A 216 -45.09 -29.13 14.54
C TYR A 216 -46.31 -29.02 15.45
N ASP A 217 -46.78 -27.79 15.69
CA ASP A 217 -48.07 -27.55 16.33
C ASP A 217 -49.18 -27.91 15.32
N THR A 218 -49.95 -28.95 15.65
CA THR A 218 -50.77 -29.70 14.68
C THR A 218 -52.12 -29.06 14.37
N GLU A 219 -52.43 -27.87 14.90
CA GLU A 219 -53.78 -27.28 14.84
C GLU A 219 -54.01 -26.25 13.73
N TYR A 220 -52.99 -25.84 12.96
CA TYR A 220 -53.17 -24.91 11.82
C TYR A 220 -52.99 -25.59 10.45
N PRO A 221 -54.04 -25.64 9.60
CA PRO A 221 -53.91 -26.11 8.22
C PRO A 221 -53.16 -25.09 7.35
N ILE A 222 -52.37 -25.59 6.41
CA ILE A 222 -51.58 -24.78 5.48
C ILE A 222 -52.51 -24.25 4.37
N GLU A 223 -52.71 -22.93 4.30
CA GLU A 223 -53.33 -22.28 3.14
C GLU A 223 -52.26 -21.90 2.09
N ASP A 224 -52.62 -21.98 0.80
CA ASP A 224 -51.71 -22.05 -0.37
C ASP A 224 -50.77 -20.84 -0.64
N ASN A 225 -50.73 -19.82 0.22
CA ASN A 225 -49.86 -18.65 0.05
C ASN A 225 -48.56 -18.77 0.88
N TRP A 226 -47.76 -19.80 0.59
CA TRP A 226 -46.45 -19.97 1.25
C TRP A 226 -45.40 -19.01 0.69
N ASN A 227 -45.43 -17.77 1.18
CA ASN A 227 -44.32 -16.83 1.03
C ASN A 227 -43.29 -17.11 2.14
N PRO A 228 -42.15 -17.77 1.86
CA PRO A 228 -41.21 -18.16 2.90
C PRO A 228 -40.60 -16.91 3.56
N THR A 229 -40.95 -16.68 4.83
CA THR A 229 -40.38 -15.62 5.65
C THR A 229 -38.97 -16.02 6.10
N TYR A 230 -38.00 -15.82 5.21
CA TYR A 230 -36.59 -16.07 5.48
C TYR A 230 -36.17 -15.43 6.80
N GLN A 231 -35.69 -16.26 7.73
CA GLN A 231 -35.15 -15.80 9.01
C GLN A 231 -33.63 -15.80 8.94
N SER A 232 -33.03 -14.62 9.08
CA SER A 232 -31.58 -14.42 9.13
C SER A 232 -31.06 -14.77 10.53
N TYR A 233 -30.28 -15.84 10.63
CA TYR A 233 -29.63 -16.31 11.85
C TYR A 233 -28.18 -15.83 11.94
N GLN A 234 -27.69 -15.68 13.17
CA GLN A 234 -26.27 -15.47 13.46
C GLN A 234 -25.82 -16.50 14.50
N ARG A 235 -24.72 -17.21 14.24
CA ARG A 235 -24.16 -18.22 15.14
C ARG A 235 -22.65 -18.05 15.27
N LYS A 236 -22.14 -18.13 16.50
CA LYS A 236 -20.71 -18.10 16.80
C LYS A 236 -20.10 -19.48 16.51
N VAL A 237 -19.02 -19.53 15.73
CA VAL A 237 -18.43 -20.77 15.21
C VAL A 237 -16.90 -20.72 15.30
N THR A 238 -16.24 -21.81 15.71
CA THR A 238 -14.77 -21.89 15.57
C THR A 238 -14.36 -22.46 14.21
N LEU A 239 -13.54 -21.71 13.48
CA LEU A 239 -12.77 -22.16 12.32
C LEU A 239 -11.42 -22.71 12.81
N ARG A 240 -11.13 -23.97 12.52
CA ARG A 240 -9.94 -24.71 13.01
C ARG A 240 -9.06 -25.22 11.86
N PRO A 241 -7.74 -25.31 12.01
CA PRO A 241 -6.84 -25.80 10.97
C PRO A 241 -7.11 -27.28 10.64
N GLY A 242 -7.33 -27.54 9.36
CA GLY A 242 -7.62 -28.86 8.81
C GLY A 242 -6.42 -29.82 8.81
N LYS A 243 -6.62 -30.95 8.14
CA LYS A 243 -5.61 -32.04 8.03
C LYS A 243 -4.53 -31.77 6.98
N LYS A 244 -4.75 -30.85 6.05
CA LYS A 244 -3.77 -30.38 5.06
C LYS A 244 -3.37 -28.95 5.43
N SER A 245 -2.13 -28.54 5.17
CA SER A 245 -1.80 -27.12 5.25
C SER A 245 -2.66 -26.31 4.26
N GLY A 246 -2.86 -25.03 4.57
CA GLY A 246 -3.82 -24.15 3.90
C GLY A 246 -5.30 -24.50 4.13
N THR A 247 -5.67 -25.68 4.63
CA THR A 247 -7.09 -26.02 4.87
C THR A 247 -7.59 -25.65 6.25
N TYR A 248 -8.85 -25.22 6.34
CA TYR A 248 -9.52 -24.78 7.56
C TYR A 248 -10.95 -25.31 7.61
N VAL A 249 -11.51 -25.55 8.80
CA VAL A 249 -12.77 -26.30 8.98
C VAL A 249 -13.62 -25.76 10.12
N ILE A 250 -14.92 -25.60 9.89
CA ILE A 250 -15.94 -25.39 10.92
C ILE A 250 -16.73 -26.71 11.10
N ARG A 251 -17.05 -27.07 12.35
CA ARG A 251 -17.84 -28.29 12.70
C ARG A 251 -18.92 -28.06 13.77
N GLU A 252 -19.01 -26.86 14.29
CA GLU A 252 -19.71 -26.52 15.53
C GLU A 252 -20.70 -25.39 15.25
N ASN A 253 -21.86 -25.42 15.93
CA ASN A 253 -22.96 -24.47 15.76
C ASN A 253 -23.45 -24.29 14.31
N LEU A 254 -23.21 -25.25 13.43
CA LEU A 254 -23.76 -25.28 12.07
C LEU A 254 -25.28 -25.55 12.08
N PRO A 255 -26.01 -25.24 10.99
CA PRO A 255 -27.42 -25.63 10.84
C PRO A 255 -27.62 -27.13 10.99
N ALA A 256 -28.85 -27.54 11.31
CA ALA A 256 -29.20 -28.96 11.33
C ALA A 256 -28.87 -29.61 9.97
N ASN A 257 -28.45 -30.88 9.99
CA ASN A 257 -28.02 -31.66 8.82
C ASN A 257 -26.67 -31.24 8.17
N VAL A 258 -25.95 -30.23 8.68
CA VAL A 258 -24.64 -29.79 8.16
C VAL A 258 -23.49 -30.23 9.09
N ASP A 259 -22.65 -31.15 8.60
CA ASP A 259 -21.54 -31.79 9.34
C ASP A 259 -20.26 -30.93 9.41
N SER A 260 -19.92 -30.23 8.31
CA SER A 260 -18.78 -29.30 8.29
C SER A 260 -18.70 -28.42 7.05
N LEU A 261 -18.17 -27.21 7.24
CA LEU A 261 -17.69 -26.34 6.17
C LEU A 261 -16.16 -26.41 6.13
N VAL A 262 -15.59 -26.77 4.99
CA VAL A 262 -14.13 -26.72 4.74
C VAL A 262 -13.81 -25.50 3.86
N PHE A 263 -12.63 -24.92 4.08
CA PHE A 263 -12.09 -23.76 3.38
C PHE A 263 -10.61 -23.98 3.02
N THR A 264 -10.12 -23.28 1.99
CA THR A 264 -8.71 -23.29 1.57
C THR A 264 -8.16 -21.87 1.52
N TYR A 265 -7.04 -21.65 2.19
CA TYR A 265 -6.25 -20.42 2.19
C TYR A 265 -5.15 -20.46 1.12
N LYS A 266 -5.07 -19.45 0.26
CA LYS A 266 -4.02 -19.26 -0.77
C LYS A 266 -4.06 -17.82 -1.32
N ASP A 267 -2.93 -17.23 -1.72
CA ASP A 267 -2.86 -15.95 -2.45
C ASP A 267 -3.60 -14.78 -1.76
N GLU A 268 -3.32 -14.56 -0.47
CA GLU A 268 -4.07 -13.63 0.40
C GLU A 268 -5.59 -13.88 0.50
N LYS A 269 -6.10 -15.07 0.13
CA LYS A 269 -7.54 -15.40 0.03
C LYS A 269 -7.97 -16.64 0.82
N LEU A 270 -9.18 -16.61 1.40
CA LEU A 270 -9.86 -17.77 1.96
C LEU A 270 -11.04 -18.14 1.06
N SER A 271 -11.08 -19.40 0.63
CA SER A 271 -11.95 -19.88 -0.44
C SER A 271 -12.77 -21.09 0.00
N ILE A 272 -13.96 -21.29 -0.56
CA ILE A 272 -14.76 -22.51 -0.39
C ILE A 272 -15.08 -23.13 -1.76
N GLU A 273 -15.01 -24.46 -1.84
CA GLU A 273 -15.11 -25.19 -3.10
C GLU A 273 -16.59 -25.42 -3.48
N MET A 274 -16.97 -25.12 -4.73
CA MET A 274 -18.32 -25.43 -5.22
C MET A 274 -18.52 -26.94 -5.33
N GLY A 275 -19.73 -27.42 -5.05
CA GLY A 275 -20.03 -28.84 -4.96
C GLY A 275 -19.51 -29.56 -3.71
N GLN A 276 -18.70 -28.89 -2.86
CA GLN A 276 -18.21 -29.46 -1.60
C GLN A 276 -19.37 -30.04 -0.78
N GLN A 277 -19.28 -31.34 -0.45
CA GLN A 277 -20.25 -31.99 0.40
C GLN A 277 -20.10 -31.51 1.85
N VAL A 278 -21.18 -31.00 2.43
CA VAL A 278 -21.19 -30.39 3.78
C VAL A 278 -22.06 -31.14 4.79
N GLY A 279 -22.92 -32.07 4.35
CA GLY A 279 -23.77 -32.86 5.25
C GLY A 279 -24.81 -33.73 4.52
N LYS A 280 -25.86 -34.16 5.25
CA LYS A 280 -26.96 -35.01 4.73
C LYS A 280 -28.31 -34.68 5.38
N ALA A 281 -29.35 -34.39 4.60
CA ALA A 281 -30.72 -34.20 5.09
C ALA A 281 -31.62 -35.41 4.76
N THR A 282 -32.76 -35.53 5.46
CA THR A 282 -33.78 -36.56 5.22
C THR A 282 -35.16 -35.91 5.10
N THR A 283 -35.92 -36.26 4.07
CA THR A 283 -37.27 -35.69 3.83
C THR A 283 -38.34 -36.31 4.74
N HIS A 284 -39.53 -35.70 4.77
CA HIS A 284 -40.71 -36.24 5.43
C HIS A 284 -41.16 -37.62 4.91
N LEU A 285 -40.64 -38.06 3.74
CA LEU A 285 -40.85 -39.40 3.17
C LEU A 285 -39.70 -40.38 3.50
N GLY A 286 -38.77 -40.01 4.38
CA GLY A 286 -37.62 -40.85 4.78
C GLY A 286 -36.51 -40.95 3.74
N GLN A 287 -36.50 -40.12 2.69
CA GLN A 287 -35.49 -40.16 1.64
C GLN A 287 -34.30 -39.26 2.00
N GLN A 288 -33.08 -39.82 1.98
CA GLN A 288 -31.85 -39.12 2.36
C GLN A 288 -31.15 -38.50 1.14
N TYR A 289 -30.62 -37.28 1.31
CA TYR A 289 -29.91 -36.52 0.28
C TYR A 289 -28.61 -35.93 0.81
N ASP A 290 -27.58 -35.90 -0.02
CA ASP A 290 -26.32 -35.20 0.26
C ASP A 290 -26.48 -33.68 0.07
N LEU A 291 -25.89 -32.90 0.98
CA LEU A 291 -25.89 -31.44 0.93
C LEU A 291 -24.56 -30.95 0.35
N SER A 292 -24.60 -30.10 -0.68
CA SER A 292 -23.45 -29.63 -1.47
C SER A 292 -23.41 -28.10 -1.57
N VAL A 293 -22.25 -27.47 -1.45
CA VAL A 293 -22.08 -26.04 -1.76
C VAL A 293 -22.56 -25.73 -3.19
N ARG A 294 -23.28 -24.61 -3.36
CA ARG A 294 -23.71 -24.06 -4.66
C ARG A 294 -23.58 -22.53 -4.68
N LEU A 295 -23.96 -21.94 -5.80
CA LEU A 295 -24.02 -20.51 -6.04
C LEU A 295 -25.25 -20.19 -6.90
N ARG A 296 -26.04 -19.20 -6.50
CA ARG A 296 -27.16 -18.63 -7.27
C ARG A 296 -27.04 -17.11 -7.28
N ASN A 297 -27.57 -16.51 -8.34
CA ASN A 297 -27.73 -15.07 -8.50
C ASN A 297 -29.05 -14.61 -7.85
N ILE A 298 -29.02 -13.71 -6.86
CA ILE A 298 -30.26 -13.22 -6.20
C ILE A 298 -31.24 -12.58 -7.20
N GLU A 299 -30.75 -11.70 -8.09
CA GLU A 299 -31.59 -10.88 -8.97
C GLU A 299 -32.40 -11.69 -9.98
N THR A 300 -31.82 -12.81 -10.45
CA THR A 300 -32.41 -13.67 -11.50
C THR A 300 -32.90 -15.02 -10.98
N GLN A 301 -32.57 -15.38 -9.74
CA GLN A 301 -32.78 -16.70 -9.13
C GLN A 301 -32.19 -17.88 -9.91
N VAL A 302 -31.17 -17.63 -10.75
CA VAL A 302 -30.48 -18.66 -11.55
C VAL A 302 -29.27 -19.21 -10.79
N ASP A 303 -29.21 -20.54 -10.63
CA ASP A 303 -28.02 -21.27 -10.17
C ASP A 303 -26.89 -21.16 -11.22
N TYR A 304 -25.67 -20.78 -10.81
CA TYR A 304 -24.50 -20.68 -11.69
C TYR A 304 -23.91 -22.07 -12.04
N PRO A 305 -23.23 -22.22 -13.19
CA PRO A 305 -22.56 -23.48 -13.55
C PRO A 305 -21.44 -23.83 -12.56
N LEU A 306 -21.29 -25.13 -12.27
CA LEU A 306 -20.52 -25.69 -11.15
C LEU A 306 -18.99 -25.52 -11.25
N ASP A 307 -18.47 -25.00 -12.36
CA ASP A 307 -17.12 -25.28 -12.83
C ASP A 307 -16.00 -24.37 -12.28
N ASN A 308 -16.25 -23.61 -11.20
CA ASN A 308 -15.25 -22.73 -10.57
C ASN A 308 -15.31 -22.72 -9.03
N PRO A 309 -14.17 -22.77 -8.31
CA PRO A 309 -14.13 -22.52 -6.86
C PRO A 309 -14.31 -21.03 -6.54
N ILE A 310 -14.92 -20.71 -5.40
CA ILE A 310 -15.19 -19.32 -5.02
C ILE A 310 -14.10 -18.83 -4.05
N SER A 311 -13.28 -17.89 -4.51
CA SER A 311 -12.22 -17.26 -3.72
C SER A 311 -12.61 -15.85 -3.28
N GLN A 312 -12.26 -15.50 -2.04
CA GLN A 312 -12.51 -14.21 -1.41
C GLN A 312 -11.28 -13.79 -0.60
N ASP A 313 -10.97 -12.51 -0.51
CA ASP A 313 -9.77 -12.02 0.21
C ASP A 313 -9.82 -12.41 1.70
N ALA A 314 -8.67 -12.70 2.32
CA ALA A 314 -8.60 -13.28 3.66
C ALA A 314 -8.45 -12.20 4.74
N PRO A 315 -9.24 -12.24 5.84
CA PRO A 315 -10.28 -13.23 6.17
C PRO A 315 -11.57 -13.02 5.35
N LEU A 316 -12.02 -14.10 4.72
CA LEU A 316 -13.15 -14.28 3.78
C LEU A 316 -14.06 -13.05 3.54
N VAL A 317 -13.64 -12.17 2.64
CA VAL A 317 -14.37 -10.98 2.20
C VAL A 317 -15.30 -11.33 1.04
N ILE A 318 -16.55 -11.70 1.33
CA ILE A 318 -17.58 -11.69 0.29
C ILE A 318 -17.78 -10.23 -0.13
N LYS A 319 -17.58 -9.93 -1.41
CA LYS A 319 -17.73 -8.58 -1.96
C LYS A 319 -19.14 -8.06 -1.78
N GLU A 320 -19.26 -6.76 -1.51
CA GLU A 320 -20.53 -6.06 -1.44
C GLU A 320 -21.33 -6.26 -2.75
N GLY A 321 -22.59 -6.69 -2.64
CA GLY A 321 -23.43 -7.08 -3.77
C GLY A 321 -23.22 -8.49 -4.33
N ALA A 322 -22.20 -9.25 -3.87
CA ALA A 322 -22.05 -10.67 -4.22
C ALA A 322 -22.73 -11.56 -3.17
N THR A 323 -23.61 -12.46 -3.59
CA THR A 323 -24.24 -13.47 -2.73
C THR A 323 -23.65 -14.84 -3.00
N LEU A 324 -23.42 -15.63 -1.95
CA LEU A 324 -23.21 -17.08 -2.04
C LEU A 324 -24.45 -17.82 -1.51
N ASP A 325 -25.34 -18.20 -2.42
CA ASP A 325 -26.52 -19.02 -2.13
C ASP A 325 -26.15 -20.51 -2.05
N PHE A 326 -25.94 -21.03 -0.84
CA PHE A 326 -25.72 -22.45 -0.59
C PHE A 326 -27.05 -23.21 -0.59
N ILE A 327 -27.42 -23.75 -1.75
CA ILE A 327 -28.67 -24.48 -1.97
C ILE A 327 -28.44 -25.98 -1.82
N PHE A 328 -29.22 -26.61 -0.94
CA PHE A 328 -29.19 -28.05 -0.72
C PHE A 328 -30.47 -28.73 -1.18
N GLY A 329 -30.39 -30.00 -1.60
CA GLY A 329 -31.56 -30.75 -2.10
C GLY A 329 -31.94 -30.45 -3.56
N LYS A 330 -33.11 -30.97 -3.97
CA LYS A 330 -33.62 -30.97 -5.35
C LYS A 330 -35.03 -30.39 -5.53
N ALA A 331 -35.70 -30.02 -4.43
CA ALA A 331 -36.99 -29.33 -4.42
C ALA A 331 -37.14 -28.56 -3.09
N SER A 332 -37.97 -27.51 -3.08
CA SER A 332 -38.42 -26.73 -1.90
C SER A 332 -37.35 -26.21 -0.93
N ASN A 333 -36.66 -25.14 -1.34
CA ASN A 333 -36.25 -23.96 -0.55
C ASN A 333 -35.58 -24.11 0.84
N ASP A 334 -34.97 -25.25 1.18
CA ASP A 334 -34.01 -25.34 2.29
C ASP A 334 -32.68 -24.67 1.93
N ALA A 335 -32.59 -23.37 2.18
CA ALA A 335 -31.40 -22.55 1.97
C ALA A 335 -30.60 -22.33 3.26
N VAL A 336 -29.27 -22.18 3.12
CA VAL A 336 -28.38 -21.67 4.17
C VAL A 336 -27.58 -20.51 3.58
N VAL A 337 -28.20 -19.33 3.53
CA VAL A 337 -27.65 -18.17 2.80
C VAL A 337 -26.57 -17.47 3.62
N ILE A 338 -25.29 -17.86 3.45
CA ILE A 338 -24.19 -17.29 4.25
C ILE A 338 -23.88 -15.86 3.77
N THR A 339 -24.58 -14.90 4.37
CA THR A 339 -24.39 -13.46 4.16
C THR A 339 -23.15 -12.96 4.89
N GLY A 340 -22.00 -12.96 4.19
CA GLY A 340 -20.84 -12.21 4.64
C GLY A 340 -21.20 -10.72 4.71
N THR A 341 -21.06 -10.10 5.88
CA THR A 341 -21.24 -8.64 6.02
C THR A 341 -20.14 -7.92 5.24
N GLY A 342 -20.50 -7.38 4.07
CA GLY A 342 -19.62 -6.53 3.27
C GLY A 342 -19.08 -5.34 4.09
N GLY A 343 -17.92 -4.79 3.72
CA GLY A 343 -17.30 -3.68 4.44
C GLY A 343 -16.06 -4.04 5.29
N LYS A 344 -15.29 -5.06 4.88
CA LYS A 344 -13.88 -5.22 5.26
C LYS A 344 -13.04 -5.57 4.05
N LEU A 345 -11.90 -4.91 3.88
CA LEU A 345 -10.76 -5.44 3.13
C LEU A 345 -9.54 -5.25 4.03
N HIS A 346 -8.78 -6.32 4.28
CA HIS A 346 -7.56 -6.26 5.08
C HIS A 346 -6.44 -6.95 4.32
N THR A 347 -5.41 -6.20 3.94
CA THR A 347 -4.11 -6.78 3.58
C THR A 347 -3.53 -7.55 4.77
N LEU A 348 -2.81 -8.63 4.49
CA LEU A 348 -2.38 -9.60 5.50
C LEU A 348 -1.44 -8.99 6.55
N LYS A 349 -1.97 -8.74 7.76
CA LYS A 349 -1.17 -8.64 9.00
C LYS A 349 -1.94 -8.71 10.32
N ASN A 350 -3.27 -8.56 10.32
CA ASN A 350 -4.06 -8.48 11.55
C ASN A 350 -5.28 -9.42 11.55
N ILE A 351 -5.29 -10.41 12.44
CA ILE A 351 -6.49 -11.10 12.91
C ILE A 351 -6.38 -11.19 14.45
N LYS A 352 -7.49 -11.03 15.16
CA LYS A 352 -7.62 -11.41 16.57
C LYS A 352 -9.00 -12.02 16.76
N LEU A 353 -9.07 -13.15 17.47
CA LEU A 353 -10.32 -13.85 17.79
C LEU A 353 -11.31 -12.92 18.51
N LEU A 354 -12.61 -13.15 18.32
CA LEU A 354 -13.65 -12.66 19.23
C LEU A 354 -14.17 -13.82 20.08
N ALA A 355 -13.47 -14.08 21.19
CA ALA A 355 -13.82 -15.11 22.15
C ALA A 355 -14.70 -14.57 23.29
N GLY A 356 -15.56 -15.46 23.82
CA GLY A 356 -16.50 -15.17 24.89
C GLY A 356 -17.46 -16.35 25.09
N THR A 357 -17.72 -16.85 26.30
CA THR A 357 -17.25 -16.39 27.62
C THR A 357 -16.96 -17.55 28.58
N ARG A 358 -15.86 -17.45 29.33
CA ARG A 358 -15.79 -17.70 30.78
C ARG A 358 -14.44 -17.23 31.34
N GLU A 359 -14.42 -17.02 32.65
CA GLU A 359 -13.37 -16.29 33.36
C GLU A 359 -12.07 -17.09 33.45
N TYR A 360 -11.00 -16.51 32.91
CA TYR A 360 -9.61 -16.74 33.32
C TYR A 360 -8.96 -15.36 33.50
N GLU A 361 -7.84 -15.30 34.22
CA GLU A 361 -7.20 -14.03 34.58
C GLU A 361 -6.96 -13.13 33.37
N GLU A 362 -7.05 -11.82 33.61
CA GLU A 362 -6.78 -10.78 32.62
C GLU A 362 -5.38 -10.98 32.02
N ILE A 363 -5.32 -11.63 30.85
CA ILE A 363 -4.19 -11.52 29.93
C ILE A 363 -4.26 -10.08 29.41
N LYS A 364 -3.69 -9.18 30.21
CA LYS A 364 -3.46 -7.78 29.88
C LYS A 364 -2.92 -7.74 28.47
N GLU A 365 -3.41 -6.79 27.68
CA GLU A 365 -2.92 -6.60 26.33
C GLU A 365 -1.40 -6.63 26.32
N GLN A 366 -0.81 -7.30 25.32
CA GLN A 366 0.63 -7.26 25.15
C GLN A 366 0.99 -5.80 24.89
N ASN A 367 1.44 -5.14 25.96
CA ASN A 367 1.43 -3.69 26.05
C ASN A 367 2.45 -3.17 25.03
N LEU A 368 1.95 -2.61 23.92
CA LEU A 368 2.75 -2.12 22.77
C LEU A 368 3.57 -0.86 23.13
N GLY A 369 3.79 -0.64 24.42
CA GLY A 369 3.95 0.65 25.07
C GLY A 369 2.64 1.45 25.08
N THR A 370 2.61 2.49 25.91
CA THR A 370 2.09 3.76 25.42
C THR A 370 2.81 4.11 24.12
N LEU A 371 2.15 4.76 23.15
CA LEU A 371 2.92 5.48 22.11
C LEU A 371 3.92 6.39 22.81
N ASP A 372 5.17 6.46 22.35
CA ASP A 372 6.05 7.54 22.81
C ASP A 372 5.40 8.85 22.33
N PRO A 373 4.92 9.70 23.26
CA PRO A 373 4.16 10.87 22.87
C PRO A 373 5.06 11.90 22.17
N LYS A 374 6.39 11.80 22.24
CA LYS A 374 7.32 12.70 21.54
C LYS A 374 7.63 12.25 20.09
N GLN A 375 7.22 11.03 19.70
CA GLN A 375 7.60 10.40 18.44
C GLN A 375 6.42 10.14 17.48
N PRO A 376 6.69 9.97 16.18
CA PRO A 376 5.70 9.50 15.20
C PRO A 376 5.18 8.09 15.54
N SER A 377 3.99 7.77 15.07
CA SER A 377 3.33 6.48 15.24
C SER A 377 3.67 5.53 14.09
N SER A 378 4.53 4.54 14.37
CA SER A 378 4.65 3.36 13.50
C SER A 378 3.41 2.43 13.53
N ARG A 379 2.33 2.82 14.23
CA ARG A 379 1.07 2.08 14.32
C ARG A 379 0.08 2.54 13.24
N MET A 380 -0.34 1.57 12.43
CA MET A 380 -1.44 1.64 11.46
C MET A 380 -2.74 2.24 12.05
N PRO A 381 -3.70 2.68 11.20
CA PRO A 381 -5.05 3.06 11.62
C PRO A 381 -5.66 2.20 12.72
N THR A 382 -5.93 2.85 13.85
CA THR A 382 -6.51 2.23 15.04
C THR A 382 -7.96 1.82 14.74
N ARG A 383 -8.40 0.66 15.23
CA ARG A 383 -9.81 0.28 15.16
C ARG A 383 -10.63 1.15 16.13
N VAL A 384 -11.52 1.96 15.58
CA VAL A 384 -12.59 2.64 16.33
C VAL A 384 -13.84 1.77 16.31
N ASP A 385 -14.34 1.37 17.48
CA ASP A 385 -15.50 0.47 17.56
C ASP A 385 -16.82 1.16 17.20
N GLY A 386 -17.63 0.48 16.36
CA GLY A 386 -18.82 1.03 15.72
C GLY A 386 -18.56 1.71 14.36
N TYR A 387 -17.29 1.96 14.00
CA TYR A 387 -16.91 2.70 12.80
C TYR A 387 -16.08 1.85 11.80
N VAL A 388 -15.90 2.38 10.59
CA VAL A 388 -15.03 1.89 9.51
C VAL A 388 -14.16 3.04 9.04
N LEU A 389 -12.88 2.80 8.75
CA LEU A 389 -12.00 3.83 8.17
C LEU A 389 -12.49 4.18 6.75
N TYR A 390 -12.87 5.43 6.56
CA TYR A 390 -13.40 5.99 5.30
C TYR A 390 -12.27 6.58 4.44
N TRP A 391 -11.35 7.30 5.07
CA TRP A 391 -10.23 7.97 4.41
C TRP A 391 -9.08 8.23 5.38
N ASN A 392 -7.84 8.21 4.91
CA ASN A 392 -6.70 8.62 5.75
C ASN A 392 -5.51 9.17 4.96
N ASP A 393 -4.67 9.91 5.68
CA ASP A 393 -3.27 10.11 5.33
C ASP A 393 -2.36 9.88 6.53
N GLU A 394 -1.29 9.12 6.30
CA GLU A 394 -0.32 8.68 7.32
C GLU A 394 1.08 9.28 7.05
N PHE A 395 1.17 10.18 6.06
CA PHE A 395 2.37 10.98 5.71
C PHE A 395 3.70 10.20 5.55
N ASN A 396 3.64 8.88 5.34
CA ASN A 396 4.76 7.97 5.11
C ASN A 396 5.55 8.22 3.81
N GLY A 397 5.13 9.18 2.98
CA GLY A 397 5.87 9.61 1.79
C GLY A 397 7.05 10.52 2.13
N THR A 398 7.90 10.79 1.14
CA THR A 398 9.05 11.70 1.27
C THR A 398 8.93 12.86 0.27
N GLY A 399 9.04 14.10 0.73
CA GLY A 399 8.94 15.30 -0.11
C GLY A 399 7.58 16.00 0.05
N SER A 400 6.97 16.44 -1.04
CA SER A 400 5.66 17.11 -0.99
C SER A 400 4.54 16.15 -0.57
N PRO A 401 3.52 16.60 0.18
CA PRO A 401 2.32 15.81 0.47
C PRO A 401 1.58 15.34 -0.78
N ASP A 402 0.83 14.25 -0.65
CA ASP A 402 0.10 13.61 -1.74
C ASP A 402 -0.88 14.59 -2.43
N SER A 403 -0.60 14.88 -3.70
CA SER A 403 -1.37 15.82 -4.52
C SER A 403 -2.70 15.26 -5.01
N GLY A 404 -2.96 13.95 -4.85
CA GLY A 404 -4.29 13.35 -4.95
C GLY A 404 -5.16 13.65 -3.72
N LYS A 405 -4.55 13.79 -2.53
CA LYS A 405 -5.24 14.02 -1.25
C LYS A 405 -5.37 15.50 -0.86
N TRP A 406 -4.33 16.29 -1.09
CA TRP A 406 -4.25 17.66 -0.57
C TRP A 406 -4.17 18.71 -1.67
N ASN A 407 -4.94 19.78 -1.51
CA ASN A 407 -4.78 21.07 -2.17
C ASN A 407 -4.06 22.04 -1.24
N PHE A 408 -3.50 23.11 -1.79
CA PHE A 408 -2.77 24.14 -1.06
C PHE A 408 -3.39 25.52 -1.28
N GLU A 409 -3.65 26.23 -0.20
CA GLU A 409 -3.92 27.67 -0.29
C GLU A 409 -2.62 28.42 -0.60
N ARG A 410 -2.73 29.57 -1.29
CA ARG A 410 -1.57 30.40 -1.66
C ARG A 410 -1.82 31.86 -1.36
N GLY A 411 -0.82 32.52 -0.79
CA GLY A 411 -0.86 33.95 -0.50
C GLY A 411 -1.40 34.31 0.88
N PHE A 412 -1.86 35.55 1.00
CA PHE A 412 -2.54 36.07 2.19
C PHE A 412 -4.03 35.64 2.18
N THR A 413 -4.40 34.62 2.94
CA THR A 413 -5.75 34.03 2.86
C THR A 413 -6.79 34.70 3.77
N ARG A 414 -6.56 34.79 5.08
CA ARG A 414 -7.58 35.15 6.08
C ARG A 414 -7.01 35.93 7.27
N ASN A 415 -7.90 36.49 8.08
CA ASN A 415 -7.67 37.06 9.42
C ASN A 415 -6.52 38.08 9.59
N GLU A 416 -6.14 38.80 8.53
CA GLU A 416 -4.99 39.73 8.49
C GLU A 416 -3.66 39.07 8.95
N GLU A 417 -3.54 37.76 8.71
CA GLU A 417 -2.41 36.93 9.14
C GLU A 417 -1.07 37.36 8.47
N LEU A 418 0.05 37.14 9.16
CA LEU A 418 1.35 37.68 8.75
C LEU A 418 2.06 36.82 7.68
N GLN A 419 1.77 35.52 7.60
CA GLN A 419 2.43 34.62 6.65
C GLN A 419 1.87 34.69 5.23
N TRP A 420 2.75 34.44 4.26
CA TRP A 420 2.39 34.00 2.92
C TRP A 420 2.23 32.47 2.91
N TYR A 421 1.04 31.96 2.56
CA TYR A 421 0.87 30.52 2.36
C TYR A 421 1.48 30.07 1.03
N GLN A 422 2.23 28.96 1.05
CA GLN A 422 2.83 28.34 -0.12
C GLN A 422 3.02 26.82 0.08
N THR A 423 3.34 26.11 -1.00
CA THR A 423 3.57 24.65 -1.00
C THR A 423 4.81 24.25 -0.20
N ASP A 424 5.88 25.01 -0.37
CA ASP A 424 7.27 24.63 -0.06
C ASP A 424 7.60 24.67 1.44
N ASN A 425 6.59 24.94 2.27
CA ASN A 425 6.61 24.93 3.73
C ASN A 425 5.97 23.65 4.31
N ALA A 426 5.36 22.78 3.49
CA ALA A 426 4.83 21.49 3.89
C ALA A 426 5.66 20.37 3.28
N THR A 427 6.21 19.49 4.12
CA THR A 427 7.00 18.33 3.67
C THR A 427 6.72 17.11 4.53
N CYS A 428 6.48 15.98 3.86
CA CYS A 428 6.42 14.65 4.46
C CYS A 428 7.82 14.01 4.54
N GLY A 429 8.08 13.31 5.63
CA GLY A 429 9.28 12.50 5.84
C GLY A 429 9.23 11.83 7.22
N GLU A 430 9.91 10.68 7.37
CA GLU A 430 10.00 9.94 8.65
C GLU A 430 8.63 9.59 9.29
N GLY A 431 7.57 9.51 8.47
CA GLY A 431 6.19 9.26 8.92
C GLY A 431 5.42 10.50 9.38
N VAL A 432 5.90 11.71 9.11
CA VAL A 432 5.30 12.98 9.57
C VAL A 432 5.19 14.00 8.45
N LEU A 433 4.03 14.66 8.37
CA LEU A 433 3.88 15.96 7.70
C LEU A 433 4.40 17.06 8.63
N THR A 434 5.50 17.72 8.26
CA THR A 434 5.90 18.98 8.88
C THR A 434 5.37 20.15 8.07
N ILE A 435 4.48 20.95 8.66
CA ILE A 435 4.20 22.33 8.23
C ILE A 435 5.14 23.26 9.00
N ALA A 436 6.07 23.89 8.28
CA ALA A 436 7.09 24.78 8.84
C ALA A 436 6.70 26.25 8.63
N GLY A 437 6.34 26.95 9.70
CA GLY A 437 6.31 28.41 9.71
C GLY A 437 7.74 28.95 9.66
N ARG A 438 8.07 29.82 8.71
CA ARG A 438 9.41 30.40 8.52
C ARG A 438 9.36 31.93 8.60
N LYS A 439 10.48 32.52 9.03
CA LYS A 439 10.75 33.96 8.96
C LYS A 439 11.64 34.24 7.75
N GLU A 440 11.01 34.27 6.58
CA GLU A 440 11.68 34.50 5.30
C GLU A 440 10.88 35.51 4.47
N ARG A 441 11.59 36.33 3.69
CA ARG A 441 11.01 37.44 2.96
C ARG A 441 10.67 37.04 1.53
N VAL A 442 9.39 36.98 1.19
CA VAL A 442 8.90 36.66 -0.15
C VAL A 442 8.13 37.84 -0.77
N PRO A 443 8.29 38.11 -2.08
CA PRO A 443 7.53 39.15 -2.77
C PRO A 443 6.06 38.75 -2.87
N ASN A 444 5.16 39.72 -2.72
CA ASN A 444 3.74 39.52 -3.00
C ASN A 444 3.47 39.79 -4.50
N PRO A 445 3.20 38.77 -5.33
CA PRO A 445 2.85 38.98 -6.76
C PRO A 445 1.54 39.76 -6.96
N ASN A 446 0.69 39.86 -5.93
CA ASN A 446 -0.57 40.61 -5.97
C ASN A 446 -0.43 42.03 -5.38
N TYR A 447 0.80 42.55 -5.26
CA TYR A 447 1.03 43.88 -4.68
C TYR A 447 0.51 45.00 -5.57
N GLU A 448 -0.28 45.90 -4.98
CA GLU A 448 -0.82 47.11 -5.59
C GLU A 448 -0.49 48.32 -4.70
N ALA A 449 0.35 49.22 -5.21
CA ALA A 449 0.77 50.41 -4.47
C ALA A 449 -0.41 51.34 -4.16
N GLY A 450 -0.68 51.56 -2.88
CA GLY A 450 -1.80 52.40 -2.40
C GLY A 450 -3.16 51.69 -2.34
N SER A 451 -3.23 50.37 -2.56
CA SER A 451 -4.46 49.59 -2.40
C SER A 451 -4.94 49.58 -0.94
N SER A 452 -6.25 49.47 -0.73
CA SER A 452 -6.85 49.32 0.60
C SER A 452 -7.03 47.86 1.03
N ASP A 453 -6.91 46.91 0.09
CA ASP A 453 -6.91 45.47 0.38
C ASP A 453 -5.61 45.08 1.11
N TRP A 454 -5.71 44.57 2.34
CA TRP A 454 -4.55 44.15 3.15
C TRP A 454 -3.73 43.04 2.48
N LYS A 455 -4.34 42.27 1.58
CA LYS A 455 -3.68 41.23 0.78
C LYS A 455 -2.84 41.80 -0.37
N ARG A 456 -3.06 43.07 -0.74
CA ARG A 456 -2.41 43.74 -1.88
C ARG A 456 -1.57 44.95 -1.47
N ASN A 457 -1.82 45.56 -0.33
CA ASN A 457 -1.05 46.73 0.13
C ASN A 457 0.33 46.36 0.73
N ARG A 458 0.57 45.07 0.98
CA ARG A 458 1.85 44.51 1.47
C ARG A 458 2.74 44.08 0.29
N GLN A 459 3.83 44.79 0.04
CA GLN A 459 4.76 44.47 -1.07
C GLN A 459 5.51 43.13 -0.87
N TYR A 460 5.74 42.77 0.39
CA TYR A 460 6.40 41.53 0.79
C TYR A 460 5.61 40.90 1.94
N ALA A 461 5.70 39.57 2.06
CA ALA A 461 5.53 38.91 3.34
C ALA A 461 6.90 38.73 3.98
N GLU A 462 6.98 38.89 5.31
CA GLU A 462 8.21 38.69 6.10
C GLU A 462 8.20 37.31 6.82
N TYR A 463 7.17 36.51 6.56
CA TYR A 463 6.96 35.15 7.06
C TYR A 463 6.27 34.28 6.00
N THR A 464 6.47 32.96 6.03
CA THR A 464 5.82 31.98 5.15
C THR A 464 5.34 30.77 5.96
N SER A 465 4.36 30.04 5.41
CA SER A 465 3.84 28.79 5.99
C SER A 465 3.08 27.97 4.93
N SER A 466 2.42 26.88 5.33
CA SER A 466 1.44 26.17 4.49
C SER A 466 0.07 26.09 5.15
N SER A 467 -0.94 26.03 4.29
CA SER A 467 -2.32 25.67 4.60
C SER A 467 -2.77 24.66 3.55
N MET A 468 -3.17 23.48 4.01
CA MET A 468 -3.53 22.32 3.21
C MET A 468 -5.01 22.01 3.40
N THR A 469 -5.69 21.56 2.35
CA THR A 469 -7.14 21.30 2.38
C THR A 469 -7.53 20.12 1.48
N THR A 470 -8.54 19.35 1.88
CA THR A 470 -9.12 18.26 1.06
C THR A 470 -10.28 18.70 0.16
N SER A 471 -10.54 20.01 0.11
CA SER A 471 -11.56 20.64 -0.75
C SER A 471 -11.35 20.40 -2.24
N GLY A 472 -12.39 20.65 -3.04
CA GLY A 472 -12.36 20.42 -4.48
C GLY A 472 -12.47 18.95 -4.86
N GLY A 473 -13.16 18.16 -4.03
CA GLY A 473 -13.52 16.77 -4.32
C GLY A 473 -12.47 15.71 -3.95
N LYS A 474 -11.43 16.06 -3.19
CA LYS A 474 -10.39 15.09 -2.77
C LYS A 474 -10.83 14.25 -1.58
N MET A 475 -11.40 14.89 -0.56
CA MET A 475 -12.19 14.22 0.47
C MET A 475 -13.16 15.22 1.11
N HIS A 476 -14.44 14.86 1.08
CA HIS A 476 -15.50 15.47 1.86
C HIS A 476 -16.16 14.39 2.71
N PHE A 477 -16.55 14.70 3.95
CA PHE A 477 -17.25 13.77 4.82
C PHE A 477 -18.43 14.45 5.53
N LYS A 478 -19.39 13.64 5.97
CA LYS A 478 -20.49 14.08 6.83
C LYS A 478 -20.79 12.98 7.84
N PHE A 479 -20.85 13.38 9.11
CA PHE A 479 -20.92 12.48 10.27
C PHE A 479 -19.76 11.47 10.30
N GLY A 480 -19.66 10.71 11.39
CA GLY A 480 -18.56 9.79 11.63
C GLY A 480 -17.59 10.33 12.67
N ARG A 481 -16.32 9.92 12.57
CA ARG A 481 -15.22 10.40 13.41
C ARG A 481 -14.09 10.92 12.54
N ILE A 482 -13.43 11.98 12.98
CA ILE A 482 -12.08 12.35 12.52
C ILE A 482 -11.10 12.29 13.69
N GLU A 483 -9.90 11.76 13.46
CA GLU A 483 -8.79 11.68 14.39
C GLU A 483 -7.53 12.24 13.71
N VAL A 484 -6.87 13.22 14.34
CA VAL A 484 -5.64 13.82 13.86
C VAL A 484 -4.61 13.81 14.99
N ARG A 485 -3.53 13.07 14.83
CA ARG A 485 -2.42 13.09 15.81
C ARG A 485 -1.39 14.12 15.39
N ALA A 486 -1.18 15.14 16.23
CA ALA A 486 -0.30 16.25 15.90
C ALA A 486 0.37 16.87 17.14
N LYS A 487 1.62 17.30 16.96
CA LYS A 487 2.43 18.09 17.88
C LYS A 487 2.48 19.53 17.37
N ILE A 488 2.08 20.48 18.21
CA ILE A 488 1.83 21.86 17.79
C ILE A 488 2.87 22.86 18.30
N PRO A 489 3.21 23.90 17.52
CA PRO A 489 4.11 24.95 17.97
C PRO A 489 3.37 25.89 18.91
N THR A 490 3.71 25.88 20.19
CA THR A 490 3.15 26.79 21.19
C THR A 490 3.99 28.07 21.41
N ALA A 491 4.76 28.47 20.40
CA ALA A 491 5.53 29.71 20.43
C ALA A 491 4.61 30.95 20.31
N LYS A 492 5.07 32.11 20.78
CA LYS A 492 4.32 33.37 20.57
C LYS A 492 4.23 33.67 19.07
N GLY A 493 3.04 33.97 18.59
CA GLY A 493 2.77 34.21 17.18
C GLY A 493 2.63 32.97 16.31
N ALA A 494 2.58 31.77 16.90
CA ALA A 494 2.07 30.59 16.23
C ALA A 494 0.54 30.51 16.36
N TRP A 495 -0.13 30.11 15.27
CA TRP A 495 -1.56 29.80 15.26
C TRP A 495 -1.83 28.55 14.39
N PRO A 496 -1.51 27.34 14.89
CA PRO A 496 -1.85 26.07 14.25
C PRO A 496 -3.34 25.76 14.42
N ALA A 497 -3.93 25.13 13.40
CA ALA A 497 -5.32 24.71 13.41
C ALA A 497 -5.54 23.32 12.78
N ILE A 498 -6.55 22.61 13.29
CA ILE A 498 -7.18 21.41 12.71
C ILE A 498 -8.68 21.72 12.66
N TRP A 499 -9.21 21.90 11.47
CA TRP A 499 -10.57 22.41 11.31
C TRP A 499 -11.23 21.86 10.06
N THR A 500 -12.54 22.03 9.98
CA THR A 500 -13.36 21.56 8.86
C THR A 500 -14.31 22.64 8.41
N LEU A 501 -14.55 22.72 7.10
CA LEU A 501 -15.42 23.73 6.51
C LEU A 501 -16.37 23.10 5.49
N GLY A 502 -17.63 23.52 5.51
CA GLY A 502 -18.67 23.02 4.62
C GLY A 502 -18.44 23.38 3.15
N GLU A 503 -18.77 22.43 2.26
CA GLU A 503 -18.61 22.54 0.80
C GLU A 503 -19.61 23.53 0.19
N TRP A 504 -20.86 23.55 0.68
CA TRP A 504 -21.94 24.36 0.10
C TRP A 504 -22.23 25.64 0.90
N TRP A 505 -22.62 26.71 0.19
CA TRP A 505 -22.80 28.09 0.68
C TRP A 505 -21.50 28.87 0.98
N GLU A 506 -21.62 30.13 1.38
CA GLU A 506 -20.46 30.98 1.72
C GLU A 506 -20.19 31.00 3.23
N TRP A 507 -19.01 31.46 3.64
CA TRP A 507 -18.71 31.62 5.07
C TRP A 507 -19.57 32.73 5.71
N PRO A 508 -20.20 32.50 6.89
CA PRO A 508 -20.15 31.31 7.74
C PRO A 508 -21.38 30.40 7.60
N THR A 509 -22.27 30.62 6.62
CA THR A 509 -23.48 29.81 6.45
C THR A 509 -23.20 28.40 5.93
N ASN A 510 -22.00 28.12 5.42
CA ASN A 510 -21.55 26.78 5.07
C ASN A 510 -21.24 25.89 6.29
N GLY A 511 -20.88 26.48 7.44
CA GLY A 511 -20.53 25.77 8.68
C GLY A 511 -19.03 25.52 8.84
N GLU A 512 -18.53 25.77 10.04
CA GLU A 512 -17.12 25.65 10.43
C GLU A 512 -17.01 24.89 11.76
N ILE A 513 -16.09 23.93 11.85
CA ILE A 513 -15.80 23.21 13.10
C ILE A 513 -14.29 23.16 13.33
N ASP A 514 -13.84 23.79 14.41
CA ASP A 514 -12.45 23.79 14.84
C ASP A 514 -12.24 22.71 15.90
N ILE A 515 -11.55 21.65 15.49
CA ILE A 515 -11.17 20.49 16.32
C ILE A 515 -9.94 20.85 17.17
N LEU A 516 -9.13 21.78 16.67
CA LEU A 516 -8.05 22.47 17.38
C LEU A 516 -7.85 23.87 16.80
N GLU A 517 -7.75 24.85 17.68
CA GLU A 517 -6.88 26.02 17.51
C GLU A 517 -5.94 26.18 18.70
N TYR A 518 -4.76 26.76 18.47
CA TYR A 518 -3.96 27.37 19.53
C TYR A 518 -3.69 28.84 19.20
N TYR A 519 -4.00 29.76 20.13
CA TYR A 519 -3.62 31.16 20.00
C TYR A 519 -3.63 31.92 21.35
N ILE A 520 -3.26 33.21 21.36
CA ILE A 520 -3.15 34.04 22.57
C ILE A 520 -4.38 34.95 22.73
N SER A 521 -5.21 34.65 23.74
CA SER A 521 -6.47 35.35 24.01
C SER A 521 -6.42 36.02 25.38
N GLY A 522 -6.48 37.36 25.41
CA GLY A 522 -6.36 38.15 26.65
C GLY A 522 -4.96 38.10 27.27
N GLY A 523 -3.92 37.92 26.46
CA GLY A 523 -2.53 37.71 26.93
C GLY A 523 -2.22 36.29 27.41
N VAL A 524 -3.22 35.40 27.46
CA VAL A 524 -3.07 34.00 27.89
C VAL A 524 -3.07 33.08 26.66
N PRO A 525 -2.05 32.23 26.46
CA PRO A 525 -2.08 31.18 25.46
C PRO A 525 -3.15 30.13 25.79
N LYS A 526 -3.97 29.74 24.81
CA LYS A 526 -5.08 28.79 24.99
C LYS A 526 -5.09 27.73 23.89
N ILE A 527 -5.62 26.56 24.25
CA ILE A 527 -6.19 25.60 23.30
C ILE A 527 -7.68 25.91 23.20
N LEU A 528 -8.21 26.00 21.98
CA LEU A 528 -9.60 26.34 21.68
C LEU A 528 -10.22 25.33 20.72
N ILE A 529 -11.54 25.25 20.77
CA ILE A 529 -12.41 24.51 19.85
C ILE A 529 -13.68 25.35 19.62
N ASN A 530 -14.20 25.35 18.39
CA ASN A 530 -15.39 26.14 18.05
C ASN A 530 -16.31 25.41 17.08
N TRP A 531 -17.57 25.83 17.08
CA TRP A 531 -18.52 25.61 15.99
C TRP A 531 -19.04 26.98 15.53
N ALA A 532 -18.92 27.31 14.25
CA ALA A 532 -19.40 28.57 13.68
C ALA A 532 -20.45 28.37 12.58
N TRP A 533 -21.45 29.27 12.55
CA TRP A 533 -22.54 29.26 11.57
C TRP A 533 -23.01 30.68 11.23
N GLY A 534 -23.94 30.82 10.27
CA GLY A 534 -24.48 32.12 9.86
C GLY A 534 -25.11 32.91 11.00
N SER A 535 -24.82 34.21 11.08
CA SER A 535 -25.60 35.17 11.87
C SER A 535 -26.65 35.88 11.03
N ASN A 536 -27.39 36.80 11.64
CA ASN A 536 -28.33 37.69 10.94
C ASN A 536 -27.65 38.63 9.91
N THR A 537 -26.32 38.75 9.96
CA THR A 537 -25.50 39.63 9.11
C THR A 537 -24.58 38.80 8.21
N ARG A 538 -24.56 39.12 6.90
CA ARG A 538 -23.69 38.47 5.91
C ARG A 538 -22.21 38.60 6.32
N TRP A 539 -21.44 37.52 6.14
CA TRP A 539 -20.03 37.40 6.54
C TRP A 539 -19.76 37.65 8.04
N SER A 540 -20.75 37.43 8.90
CA SER A 540 -20.59 37.49 10.36
C SER A 540 -21.10 36.19 10.99
N GLY A 541 -20.27 35.55 11.80
CA GLY A 541 -20.55 34.26 12.43
C GLY A 541 -21.30 34.36 13.77
N GLN A 542 -22.19 33.41 14.02
CA GLN A 542 -22.48 32.95 15.37
C GLN A 542 -21.46 31.89 15.76
N TRP A 543 -21.11 31.85 17.05
CA TRP A 543 -20.03 31.01 17.57
C TRP A 543 -20.46 30.29 18.83
N ASN A 544 -20.16 28.99 18.91
CA ASN A 544 -20.19 28.21 20.13
C ASN A 544 -18.74 27.78 20.41
N SER A 545 -18.05 28.51 21.29
CA SER A 545 -16.61 28.39 21.53
C SER A 545 -16.30 27.86 22.91
N TRP A 546 -15.26 27.03 23.02
CA TRP A 546 -14.72 26.55 24.29
C TRP A 546 -13.19 26.62 24.28
N SER A 547 -12.58 26.91 25.42
CA SER A 547 -11.12 26.99 25.52
C SER A 547 -10.61 26.71 26.93
N ARG A 548 -9.35 26.31 27.04
CA ARG A 548 -8.59 26.30 28.31
C ARG A 548 -7.21 26.93 28.10
N PRO A 549 -6.66 27.63 29.11
CA PRO A 549 -5.26 28.02 29.12
C PRO A 549 -4.32 26.85 28.83
N LEU A 550 -3.22 27.08 28.12
CA LEU A 550 -2.19 26.05 27.91
C LEU A 550 -1.61 25.54 29.25
N SER A 551 -1.59 26.39 30.29
CA SER A 551 -1.20 26.02 31.65
C SER A 551 -2.10 24.96 32.30
N ASP A 552 -3.34 24.76 31.84
CA ASP A 552 -4.17 23.64 32.31
C ASP A 552 -3.72 22.28 31.79
N PHE A 553 -2.83 22.23 30.81
CA PHE A 553 -2.16 21.01 30.36
C PHE A 553 -0.76 20.92 30.97
N THR A 554 0.03 22.00 30.89
CA THR A 554 1.44 21.97 31.31
C THR A 554 1.68 21.94 32.82
N LYS A 555 0.65 22.16 33.64
CA LYS A 555 0.71 21.93 35.10
C LYS A 555 0.78 20.44 35.46
N ASP A 556 0.08 19.59 34.69
CA ASP A 556 -0.06 18.16 34.94
C ASP A 556 0.98 17.36 34.11
N ASP A 557 1.35 17.89 32.93
CA ASP A 557 2.44 17.39 32.08
C ASP A 557 3.34 18.54 31.60
N PRO A 558 4.44 18.86 32.32
CA PRO A 558 5.38 19.93 31.93
C PRO A 558 6.01 19.77 30.53
N GLU A 559 5.93 18.58 29.93
CA GLU A 559 6.44 18.30 28.58
C GLU A 559 5.35 18.24 27.51
N TRP A 560 4.09 18.55 27.83
CA TRP A 560 2.94 18.49 26.91
C TRP A 560 3.21 19.16 25.56
N THR A 561 3.81 20.36 25.56
CA THR A 561 4.13 21.10 24.32
C THR A 561 5.22 20.47 23.44
N SER A 562 5.91 19.42 23.93
CA SER A 562 6.88 18.63 23.16
C SER A 562 6.28 17.37 22.53
N LYS A 563 4.97 17.13 22.72
CA LYS A 563 4.30 15.86 22.43
C LYS A 563 3.24 15.99 21.33
N PHE A 564 3.03 14.88 20.63
CA PHE A 564 1.93 14.65 19.72
C PHE A 564 0.68 14.25 20.51
N HIS A 565 -0.38 15.02 20.36
CA HIS A 565 -1.70 14.79 20.95
C HIS A 565 -2.69 14.36 19.88
N THR A 566 -3.67 13.56 20.27
CA THR A 566 -4.70 13.02 19.36
C THR A 566 -5.97 13.85 19.48
N TRP A 567 -6.17 14.72 18.49
CA TRP A 567 -7.30 15.64 18.36
C TRP A 567 -8.42 14.91 17.62
N MET A 568 -9.57 14.74 18.24
CA MET A 568 -10.63 13.91 17.67
C MET A 568 -11.99 14.59 17.75
N MET A 569 -12.83 14.39 16.73
CA MET A 569 -14.24 14.77 16.74
C MET A 569 -15.09 13.56 16.36
N ASP A 570 -16.04 13.19 17.21
CA ASP A 570 -17.23 12.43 16.82
C ASP A 570 -18.31 13.43 16.36
N TRP A 571 -18.91 13.19 15.19
CA TRP A 571 -19.94 14.03 14.58
C TRP A 571 -21.13 13.15 14.20
N GLU A 572 -22.28 13.49 14.76
CA GLU A 572 -23.54 12.75 14.62
C GLU A 572 -24.65 13.71 14.15
N SER A 573 -25.79 13.14 13.75
CA SER A 573 -26.96 13.93 13.30
C SER A 573 -27.59 14.76 14.43
N ASP A 574 -27.44 14.34 15.67
CA ASP A 574 -28.02 14.94 16.87
C ASP A 574 -27.00 15.63 17.78
N LYS A 575 -25.70 15.33 17.66
CA LYS A 575 -24.62 15.91 18.48
C LYS A 575 -23.25 15.95 17.82
N MET A 576 -22.32 16.72 18.41
CA MET A 576 -20.90 16.78 18.04
C MET A 576 -20.04 16.84 19.31
N SER A 577 -18.98 16.05 19.35
CA SER A 577 -18.15 15.87 20.55
C SER A 577 -16.67 15.87 20.19
N ILE A 578 -15.89 16.76 20.81
CA ILE A 578 -14.45 16.91 20.58
C ILE A 578 -13.67 16.39 21.79
N TYR A 579 -12.60 15.65 21.52
CA TYR A 579 -11.76 14.94 22.47
C TYR A 579 -10.29 15.27 22.25
N ILE A 580 -9.50 15.22 23.33
CA ILE A 580 -8.03 15.27 23.29
C ILE A 580 -7.51 14.04 24.01
N ASP A 581 -6.71 13.21 23.34
CA ASP A 581 -6.14 11.96 23.88
C ASP A 581 -7.18 11.01 24.51
N GLY A 582 -8.39 10.98 23.92
CA GLY A 582 -9.53 10.16 24.38
C GLY A 582 -10.37 10.82 25.49
N VAL A 583 -9.92 11.93 26.08
CA VAL A 583 -10.68 12.68 27.08
C VAL A 583 -11.67 13.60 26.36
N CYS A 584 -12.97 13.40 26.57
CA CYS A 584 -14.01 14.29 26.05
C CYS A 584 -13.81 15.71 26.61
N TRP A 585 -13.64 16.67 25.71
CA TRP A 585 -13.36 18.06 26.04
C TRP A 585 -14.63 18.91 26.00
N ARG A 586 -15.49 18.65 25.02
CA ARG A 586 -16.83 19.24 24.90
C ARG A 586 -17.75 18.38 24.04
N GLU A 587 -19.00 18.24 24.46
CA GLU A 587 -20.14 17.79 23.64
C GLU A 587 -21.12 18.97 23.44
N VAL A 588 -21.74 19.04 22.26
CA VAL A 588 -22.81 20.00 21.91
C VAL A 588 -23.90 19.28 21.11
N ALA A 589 -25.16 19.71 21.27
CA ALA A 589 -26.25 19.22 20.42
C ALA A 589 -26.13 19.82 19.01
N ASN A 590 -26.39 19.03 17.98
CA ASN A 590 -26.32 19.42 16.58
C ASN A 590 -27.63 20.12 16.14
N THR A 591 -27.93 21.26 16.77
CA THR A 591 -29.20 21.99 16.62
C THR A 591 -29.02 23.44 16.16
N MET A 592 -27.84 23.83 15.72
CA MET A 592 -27.56 25.17 15.17
C MET A 592 -28.24 25.34 13.82
N THR A 593 -28.81 26.52 13.55
CA THR A 593 -29.43 26.84 12.26
C THR A 593 -29.05 28.24 11.78
N ASN A 594 -28.88 28.37 10.47
CA ASN A 594 -28.66 29.65 9.80
C ASN A 594 -29.97 30.48 9.84
N PRO A 595 -29.93 31.75 10.30
CA PRO A 595 -31.14 32.57 10.43
C PRO A 595 -31.59 33.17 9.09
N ALA A 596 -32.86 33.58 9.04
CA ALA A 596 -33.57 33.92 7.80
C ALA A 596 -33.20 35.27 7.15
N SER A 597 -32.34 36.10 7.77
CA SER A 597 -31.98 37.42 7.21
C SER A 597 -30.68 37.44 6.39
N PHE A 598 -30.07 36.27 6.12
CA PHE A 598 -28.76 36.20 5.45
C PHE A 598 -28.80 36.56 3.94
N GLY A 599 -29.97 36.56 3.31
CA GLY A 599 -30.13 37.00 1.91
C GLY A 599 -29.90 35.93 0.84
N SER A 600 -29.88 34.64 1.21
CA SER A 600 -30.12 33.54 0.27
C SER A 600 -31.18 32.59 0.83
N ASP A 601 -32.18 32.28 0.02
CA ASP A 601 -33.31 31.43 0.44
C ASP A 601 -32.88 29.98 0.70
N GLN A 602 -31.80 29.53 0.06
CA GLN A 602 -31.34 28.14 0.09
C GLN A 602 -30.69 27.72 1.41
N CYS A 603 -29.98 28.63 2.10
CA CYS A 603 -29.34 28.35 3.39
C CYS A 603 -30.24 28.70 4.59
N THR A 604 -31.36 29.40 4.36
CA THR A 604 -32.25 29.90 5.41
C THR A 604 -32.91 28.75 6.19
N GLY A 605 -32.79 28.79 7.53
CA GLY A 605 -33.33 27.77 8.44
C GLY A 605 -32.58 26.44 8.43
N GLN A 606 -31.59 26.26 7.55
CA GLN A 606 -30.81 25.03 7.45
C GLN A 606 -29.80 24.92 8.59
N ASN A 607 -29.57 23.69 9.07
CA ASN A 607 -28.41 23.40 9.92
C ASN A 607 -27.19 23.18 9.01
N PRO A 608 -26.13 23.99 9.11
CA PRO A 608 -24.96 23.84 8.26
C PRO A 608 -24.14 22.58 8.60
N PHE A 609 -24.23 22.04 9.81
CA PHE A 609 -23.56 20.79 10.21
C PHE A 609 -24.33 19.53 9.72
N TYR A 610 -25.11 19.69 8.65
CA TYR A 610 -25.67 18.66 7.76
C TYR A 610 -25.13 18.76 6.31
N ASN A 611 -24.25 19.74 6.05
CA ASN A 611 -23.42 19.88 4.85
C ASN A 611 -22.32 18.81 4.82
N TYR A 612 -21.69 18.58 3.67
CA TYR A 612 -20.43 17.82 3.63
C TYR A 612 -19.27 18.78 3.89
N HIS A 613 -18.31 18.39 4.74
CA HIS A 613 -17.16 19.20 5.11
C HIS A 613 -15.86 18.64 4.52
N TYR A 614 -14.94 19.50 4.09
CA TYR A 614 -13.52 19.15 3.90
C TYR A 614 -12.71 19.45 5.16
N VAL A 615 -11.54 18.82 5.28
CA VAL A 615 -10.55 19.09 6.31
C VAL A 615 -9.59 20.18 5.85
N LEU A 616 -9.11 21.00 6.79
CA LEU A 616 -8.01 21.93 6.63
C LEU A 616 -6.96 21.73 7.75
N LEU A 617 -5.69 21.83 7.37
CA LEU A 617 -4.53 21.86 8.27
C LEU A 617 -3.67 23.07 7.94
N ASN A 618 -3.45 23.98 8.88
CA ASN A 618 -2.56 25.12 8.67
C ASN A 618 -1.78 25.53 9.92
N LEU A 619 -0.70 26.27 9.69
CA LEU A 619 -0.03 27.08 10.69
C LEU A 619 -0.08 28.55 10.24
N ALA A 620 -1.04 29.30 10.77
CA ALA A 620 -1.04 30.75 10.67
C ALA A 620 0.05 31.34 11.59
N LEU A 621 0.50 32.56 11.28
CA LEU A 621 1.49 33.31 12.04
C LEU A 621 0.98 34.74 12.27
N GLY A 622 1.17 35.27 13.47
CA GLY A 622 0.62 36.58 13.83
C GLY A 622 -0.86 36.57 14.18
N ALA A 623 -1.54 37.70 13.96
CA ALA A 623 -2.95 37.91 14.30
C ALA A 623 -3.28 37.41 15.73
N ASN A 624 -4.25 36.50 15.88
CA ASN A 624 -4.64 35.92 17.16
C ASN A 624 -3.50 35.18 17.88
N GLY A 625 -2.54 34.60 17.15
CA GLY A 625 -1.33 33.99 17.73
C GLY A 625 -0.45 34.99 18.49
N GLY A 626 -0.63 36.30 18.26
CA GLY A 626 0.19 37.37 18.80
C GLY A 626 1.44 37.66 17.95
N ASP A 627 2.26 38.62 18.35
CA ASP A 627 3.44 39.01 17.57
C ASP A 627 4.57 37.94 17.61
N PRO A 628 5.00 37.37 16.46
CA PRO A 628 6.08 36.38 16.36
C PRO A 628 7.49 36.98 16.30
N SER A 629 7.67 38.30 16.33
CA SER A 629 8.93 38.97 16.00
C SER A 629 10.17 38.45 16.74
N GLY A 630 10.01 38.13 18.04
CA GLY A 630 11.04 37.59 18.94
C GLY A 630 10.99 36.07 19.17
N SER A 631 10.19 35.32 18.40
CA SER A 631 10.13 33.85 18.50
C SER A 631 11.20 33.17 17.65
N THR A 632 11.59 31.95 18.04
CA THR A 632 12.51 31.10 17.28
C THR A 632 11.83 30.52 16.03
N PHE A 633 12.58 30.43 14.93
CA PHE A 633 12.13 29.87 13.65
C PHE A 633 13.10 28.79 13.15
N PRO A 634 12.64 27.79 12.36
CA PRO A 634 11.24 27.59 11.94
C PRO A 634 10.35 27.08 13.10
N MET A 635 9.10 27.55 13.13
CA MET A 635 8.06 26.96 13.96
C MET A 635 7.57 25.68 13.27
N LYS A 636 7.64 24.54 13.93
CA LYS A 636 7.17 23.27 13.37
C LYS A 636 5.79 22.90 13.89
N TYR A 637 4.88 22.62 12.98
CA TYR A 637 3.63 21.92 13.22
C TYR A 637 3.76 20.54 12.57
N GLU A 638 3.77 19.50 13.41
CA GLU A 638 4.12 18.13 13.00
C GLU A 638 2.87 17.25 13.14
N ILE A 639 2.35 16.76 12.02
CA ILE A 639 1.15 15.93 11.94
C ILE A 639 1.58 14.50 11.55
N ASP A 640 1.22 13.56 12.40
CA ASP A 640 1.53 12.13 12.33
C ASP A 640 0.55 11.40 11.41
N TYR A 641 -0.75 11.67 11.57
CA TYR A 641 -1.80 11.19 10.67
C TYR A 641 -3.05 12.07 10.70
N VAL A 642 -3.86 11.96 9.65
CA VAL A 642 -5.27 12.33 9.60
C VAL A 642 -6.07 11.10 9.22
N ARG A 643 -7.03 10.69 10.04
CA ARG A 643 -7.89 9.52 9.80
C ARG A 643 -9.35 9.92 9.95
N VAL A 644 -10.17 9.60 8.96
CA VAL A 644 -11.62 9.81 8.97
C VAL A 644 -12.30 8.45 8.90
N TYR A 645 -13.27 8.24 9.76
CA TYR A 645 -14.03 7.01 9.90
C TYR A 645 -15.53 7.34 9.81
N GLN A 646 -16.35 6.45 9.28
CA GLN A 646 -17.82 6.57 9.31
C GLN A 646 -18.43 5.44 10.13
N LYS A 647 -19.64 5.65 10.67
CA LYS A 647 -20.38 4.57 11.33
C LYS A 647 -20.74 3.46 10.32
N LYS A 648 -20.87 2.24 10.84
CA LYS A 648 -21.41 1.07 10.11
C LYS A 648 -22.91 1.17 9.90
#